data_AF-A0A2N8UKB5-F1
#
_entry.id   AF-A0A2N8UKB5-F1
#
_cell.length_a   1.000
_cell.length_b   1.000
_cell.length_c   1.000
_cell.angle_alpha   90.00
_cell.angle_beta   90.00
_cell.angle_gamma   90.00
#
_symmetry.space_group_name_H-M   'P 1'
#
loop_
_entity.id
_entity.type
_entity.pdbx_description
1 polymer ?
#
loop_
_entity_poly.entity_id
_entity_poly.type
_entity_poly.pdbx_seq_one_letter_code
_entity_poly.pdbx_strand_id
1 'polypeptide(L)'
;MEKYTDATDMEKVHSLASSSTSSSYPPSPRSAPAQPAWASSTGASQSLRQRMLSLFDSHTSARLRGYALAPDAPNESGQHLPLYSPGGSSAFHRLVRTPRQSKFFRIICLVLLLGVPYALYTASTSTAATVTTPIEPLTEAAGSDIKGWLNQHEAVTEHEATKQDSQTPEKPVQAISHAANLDDSQCLGVLQGGADAIICHVELAQRKFNAMISRQSKTYPEAVARYVQQYKRDPPPGFDQWFQFAQQNNATIIDDYGQLEKDPAPLRRIPAAVLRQRMKTVRERKVFRLMHQWDFVNGTLKSSAPDDWEVVRSYRSIMAPFVSKMPNFSVLQNWDDNMKVCGPGGVEDVNDPNVALLHRTGLLDARDYLTNGCPRNTATDSPVTSDRPSVNMCTRFDDLKDKHGLTHMYGACINSTIPVLSTTRVSTFQDITTASWCYGDPNYRLTNATRDVIPYARKKNSIYWRGSNTGSRANLQFSFQTHRVRLVMMAHQMKLKATELAARIKAGGNATTFSPADYNRVGLPNMPATFSQAQLSALSRLDKNSVDMNFVNLHYCDKLPKFCDEWKATIPLATREPAKTAFENKFVMDLDGNSMSGRFYRMLDSNSLVFKQTVYVEWHDDRIVPWLHYVPVHVGFEELPILIDFFSNHPKGQQLGAMMADASKQWAASTLRKIDLSVYTYRQMLELANIIGHD
;
A
#
# COMPACT_ATOMS: atom_id res chain seq x y z
N MET A 1 -15.65 0.15 6.01
CA MET A 1 -15.58 -0.14 7.46
C MET A 1 -15.19 1.10 8.29
N GLU A 2 -16.08 2.09 8.39
CA GLU A 2 -15.86 3.32 9.19
C GLU A 2 -16.76 3.40 10.44
N LYS A 3 -17.50 2.34 10.76
CA LYS A 3 -18.21 2.17 12.02
C LYS A 3 -17.82 0.81 12.57
N TYR A 4 -17.76 0.69 13.90
CA TYR A 4 -17.36 -0.49 14.68
C TYR A 4 -15.87 -0.68 14.91
N THR A 5 -15.31 0.09 15.85
CA THR A 5 -14.48 -0.42 16.95
C THR A 5 -14.29 0.68 17.99
N ASP A 6 -14.96 0.52 19.12
CA ASP A 6 -14.75 1.34 20.30
C ASP A 6 -13.50 0.86 21.04
N ALA A 7 -12.79 1.79 21.67
CA ALA A 7 -11.53 1.53 22.35
C ALA A 7 -11.77 1.12 23.81
N THR A 8 -12.00 -0.17 24.05
CA THR A 8 -12.05 -0.76 25.40
C THR A 8 -11.52 -2.18 25.39
N ASP A 9 -10.19 -2.32 25.26
CA ASP A 9 -9.51 -3.61 25.44
C ASP A 9 -8.18 -3.42 26.19
N MET A 10 -8.25 -2.86 27.40
CA MET A 10 -7.06 -2.71 28.26
C MET A 10 -7.26 -3.01 29.75
N GLU A 11 -8.37 -3.60 30.18
CA GLU A 11 -8.61 -3.82 31.64
C GLU A 11 -9.00 -5.24 32.09
N LYS A 12 -8.86 -6.28 31.25
CA LYS A 12 -9.27 -7.65 31.67
C LYS A 12 -8.27 -8.78 31.44
N VAL A 13 -6.96 -8.50 31.38
CA VAL A 13 -5.92 -9.56 31.31
C VAL A 13 -4.83 -9.41 32.39
N HIS A 14 -5.18 -8.79 33.53
CA HIS A 14 -4.36 -8.81 34.74
C HIS A 14 -5.01 -9.67 35.84
N SER A 15 -5.22 -10.95 35.56
CA SER A 15 -5.23 -12.00 36.58
C SER A 15 -4.99 -13.33 35.87
N LEU A 16 -4.23 -14.24 36.50
CA LEU A 16 -3.72 -15.52 35.96
C LEU A 16 -2.30 -15.47 35.37
N ALA A 17 -1.33 -15.09 36.21
CA ALA A 17 0.03 -15.60 36.10
C ALA A 17 0.68 -15.61 37.50
N SER A 18 0.32 -16.61 38.31
CA SER A 18 1.04 -16.91 39.55
C SER A 18 0.91 -18.40 39.89
N SER A 19 1.84 -19.21 39.39
CA SER A 19 2.32 -20.37 40.14
C SER A 19 3.72 -20.76 39.65
N SER A 20 4.62 -20.76 40.62
CA SER A 20 6.04 -21.06 40.59
C SER A 20 6.35 -22.51 40.27
N THR A 21 7.54 -22.80 39.71
CA THR A 21 8.51 -23.72 40.34
C THR A 21 9.94 -23.35 39.96
N SER A 22 10.78 -23.28 40.99
CA SER A 22 12.22 -23.03 40.99
C SER A 22 13.01 -24.32 40.73
N SER A 23 14.14 -24.23 40.02
CA SER A 23 15.26 -25.17 40.18
C SER A 23 16.58 -24.46 39.90
N SER A 24 17.58 -24.79 40.70
CA SER A 24 18.86 -24.11 40.91
C SER A 24 20.06 -25.02 40.56
N TYR A 25 21.24 -24.39 40.41
CA TYR A 25 22.65 -24.88 40.29
C TYR A 25 23.27 -25.01 38.87
N PRO A 26 24.63 -24.95 38.71
CA PRO A 26 25.63 -23.93 39.09
C PRO A 26 26.60 -23.54 37.90
N PRO A 27 27.67 -22.71 38.07
CA PRO A 27 28.37 -22.05 36.95
C PRO A 27 29.76 -22.61 36.53
N SER A 28 30.16 -22.21 35.30
CA SER A 28 31.53 -22.11 34.68
C SER A 28 32.17 -23.39 34.07
N PRO A 29 33.18 -23.30 33.14
CA PRO A 29 33.97 -22.13 32.71
C PRO A 29 34.29 -21.94 31.20
N ARG A 30 34.92 -20.77 30.95
CA ARG A 30 35.65 -20.24 29.78
C ARG A 30 36.24 -21.23 28.75
N SER A 31 36.18 -20.85 27.47
CA SER A 31 37.38 -20.63 26.62
C SER A 31 37.01 -20.06 25.24
N ALA A 32 37.77 -19.06 24.80
CA ALA A 32 37.81 -18.53 23.44
C ALA A 32 39.10 -19.00 22.77
N PRO A 33 39.21 -18.88 21.43
CA PRO A 33 40.48 -18.44 20.87
C PRO A 33 40.35 -17.28 19.86
N ALA A 34 41.47 -16.58 19.75
CA ALA A 34 41.72 -15.29 19.17
C ALA A 34 41.71 -15.25 17.63
N GLN A 35 41.47 -14.04 17.10
CA GLN A 35 41.96 -13.61 15.79
C GLN A 35 43.35 -12.95 15.91
N PRO A 36 44.19 -12.95 14.86
CA PRO A 36 45.48 -12.27 14.87
C PRO A 36 45.40 -10.80 14.45
N ALA A 37 46.34 -10.03 15.00
CA ALA A 37 46.51 -8.59 14.90
C ALA A 37 47.71 -8.20 14.01
N TRP A 38 47.60 -7.02 13.39
CA TRP A 38 48.70 -6.11 13.06
C TRP A 38 48.17 -4.68 13.28
N ALA A 39 48.38 -4.09 14.47
CA ALA A 39 49.43 -3.12 14.82
C ALA A 39 49.45 -1.88 13.89
N SER A 40 48.85 -0.72 14.20
CA SER A 40 49.03 0.27 15.31
C SER A 40 50.14 1.32 15.08
N SER A 41 49.75 2.60 15.07
CA SER A 41 50.37 3.75 15.78
C SER A 41 49.54 5.01 15.47
N THR A 42 49.34 6.04 16.29
CA THR A 42 49.51 6.39 17.71
C THR A 42 48.82 7.77 17.87
N GLY A 43 48.18 8.09 19.01
CA GLY A 43 47.71 9.46 19.26
C GLY A 43 46.70 9.66 20.41
N ALA A 44 47.22 9.69 21.63
CA ALA A 44 46.67 10.09 22.94
C ALA A 44 45.22 10.66 23.10
N SER A 45 44.46 9.90 23.90
CA SER A 45 43.48 10.26 24.96
C SER A 45 42.84 11.67 25.06
N GLN A 46 41.51 11.70 24.93
CA GLN A 46 40.61 12.48 25.80
C GLN A 46 39.29 11.70 25.98
N SER A 47 38.77 11.65 27.21
CA SER A 47 37.59 10.85 27.56
C SER A 47 36.30 11.38 26.93
N LEU A 48 35.44 10.47 26.47
CA LEU A 48 34.13 10.74 25.86
C LEU A 48 33.18 11.55 26.77
N ARG A 49 33.50 11.66 28.07
CA ARG A 49 32.73 12.39 29.08
C ARG A 49 33.01 13.91 29.09
N GLN A 50 34.09 14.37 28.45
CA GLN A 50 34.42 15.80 28.34
C GLN A 50 33.99 16.45 27.01
N ARG A 51 33.53 15.69 26.01
CA ARG A 51 32.95 16.26 24.76
C ARG A 51 31.46 16.57 24.83
N MET A 52 30.74 16.08 25.85
CA MET A 52 29.30 16.31 25.97
C MET A 52 28.93 17.60 26.74
N LEU A 53 29.89 18.32 27.33
CA LEU A 53 29.62 19.47 28.20
C LEU A 53 29.98 20.84 27.58
N SER A 54 30.21 20.92 26.27
CA SER A 54 30.50 22.19 25.58
C SER A 54 29.50 22.57 24.48
N LEU A 55 28.38 21.85 24.34
CA LEU A 55 27.38 22.13 23.30
C LEU A 55 26.19 22.98 23.75
N PHE A 56 26.13 23.43 25.01
CA PHE A 56 25.02 24.26 25.49
C PHE A 56 25.49 25.30 26.52
N ASP A 57 26.16 26.35 26.05
CA ASP A 57 26.08 27.67 26.70
C ASP A 57 26.51 28.79 25.72
N SER A 58 25.51 29.49 25.17
CA SER A 58 25.44 30.97 25.12
C SER A 58 24.34 31.44 24.15
N HIS A 59 23.21 31.85 24.74
CA HIS A 59 22.38 33.02 24.43
C HIS A 59 22.27 33.50 22.96
N THR A 60 21.09 33.50 22.31
CA THR A 60 19.95 34.36 22.65
C THR A 60 18.70 34.03 21.79
N SER A 61 17.53 34.00 22.43
CA SER A 61 16.19 34.42 21.95
C SER A 61 15.58 33.75 20.69
N ALA A 62 14.40 33.12 20.65
CA ALA A 62 13.21 33.26 21.48
C ALA A 62 12.24 32.05 21.32
N ARG A 63 11.75 31.59 22.48
CA ARG A 63 10.44 30.98 22.79
C ARG A 63 9.81 29.97 21.81
N LEU A 64 9.92 28.69 22.16
CA LEU A 64 8.80 27.73 22.18
C LEU A 64 9.00 26.76 23.35
N ARG A 65 8.05 26.73 24.30
CA ARG A 65 8.10 25.89 25.51
C ARG A 65 7.89 24.42 25.14
N GLY A 66 8.87 23.59 25.46
CA GLY A 66 8.69 22.14 25.61
C GLY A 66 8.05 21.80 26.95
N TYR A 67 7.43 20.61 27.02
CA TYR A 67 7.11 19.93 28.27
C TYR A 67 8.11 18.78 28.43
N ALA A 68 8.93 18.86 29.48
CA ALA A 68 9.64 17.73 30.05
C ALA A 68 9.05 17.46 31.45
N LEU A 69 8.81 16.18 31.73
CA LEU A 69 8.27 15.64 32.97
C LEU A 69 9.34 15.60 34.05
N ALA A 70 8.95 15.86 35.31
CA ALA A 70 9.59 15.32 36.50
C ALA A 70 8.55 15.20 37.65
N PRO A 71 8.75 14.29 38.61
CA PRO A 71 7.71 13.65 39.44
C PRO A 71 7.55 14.30 40.83
N ASP A 72 6.43 14.00 41.50
CA ASP A 72 6.35 13.50 42.90
C ASP A 72 4.89 13.45 43.41
N ALA A 73 4.58 12.40 44.18
CA ALA A 73 3.32 12.18 44.95
C ALA A 73 3.50 12.69 46.40
N PRO A 74 2.48 12.74 47.33
CA PRO A 74 1.69 11.57 47.78
C PRO A 74 0.22 11.79 48.23
N ASN A 75 -0.50 10.65 48.35
CA ASN A 75 -1.68 10.24 49.15
C ASN A 75 -2.60 11.26 49.88
N GLU A 76 -3.92 11.04 49.79
CA GLU A 76 -4.78 10.55 50.91
C GLU A 76 -6.24 10.22 50.50
N SER A 77 -6.77 9.13 51.11
CA SER A 77 -8.15 8.70 51.42
C SER A 77 -9.35 9.23 50.60
N GLY A 78 -10.30 8.45 50.08
CA GLY A 78 -10.94 7.24 50.60
C GLY A 78 -12.33 7.56 51.17
N GLN A 79 -13.43 7.29 50.44
CA GLN A 79 -14.76 6.99 51.01
C GLN A 79 -15.78 6.45 49.96
N HIS A 80 -16.15 5.19 50.21
CA HIS A 80 -17.36 4.37 49.94
C HIS A 80 -18.55 4.79 49.05
N LEU A 81 -18.81 3.91 48.04
CA LEU A 81 -20.05 3.13 47.70
C LEU A 81 -21.34 3.86 47.24
N PRO A 82 -22.31 3.22 46.49
CA PRO A 82 -22.55 1.77 46.34
C PRO A 82 -22.86 1.20 44.93
N LEU A 83 -22.86 -0.14 44.87
CA LEU A 83 -23.37 -1.04 43.83
C LEU A 83 -24.91 -1.23 43.95
N TYR A 84 -25.66 -1.21 42.84
CA TYR A 84 -26.56 -2.29 42.36
C TYR A 84 -27.30 -1.90 41.05
N SER A 85 -27.36 -2.86 40.12
CA SER A 85 -28.03 -2.91 38.79
C SER A 85 -29.57 -2.94 38.84
N PRO A 86 -30.32 -3.25 37.74
CA PRO A 86 -30.30 -2.78 36.33
C PRO A 86 -31.72 -2.37 35.83
N GLY A 87 -31.83 -1.54 34.78
CA GLY A 87 -33.08 -1.43 34.00
C GLY A 87 -33.28 -0.14 33.20
N GLY A 88 -33.76 -0.26 31.96
CA GLY A 88 -34.27 0.85 31.13
C GLY A 88 -33.56 0.93 29.78
N SER A 89 -34.06 0.26 28.74
CA SER A 89 -35.15 0.72 27.86
C SER A 89 -34.73 1.85 26.90
N SER A 90 -35.14 1.64 25.65
CA SER A 90 -34.66 2.33 24.45
C SER A 90 -34.90 3.84 24.46
N ALA A 91 -34.01 4.54 23.75
CA ALA A 91 -34.01 5.99 23.51
C ALA A 91 -35.28 6.55 22.81
N PHE A 92 -36.30 5.73 22.57
CA PHE A 92 -37.54 6.12 21.89
C PHE A 92 -38.48 6.93 22.79
N HIS A 93 -38.38 6.79 24.11
CA HIS A 93 -39.27 7.48 25.06
C HIS A 93 -38.85 8.92 25.42
N ARG A 94 -37.77 9.45 24.82
CA ARG A 94 -37.25 10.80 25.13
C ARG A 94 -37.54 11.87 24.07
N LEU A 95 -38.35 11.57 23.05
CA LEU A 95 -38.54 12.44 21.88
C LEU A 95 -39.96 13.04 21.71
N VAL A 96 -40.81 13.00 22.74
CA VAL A 96 -42.13 13.67 22.68
C VAL A 96 -42.39 14.41 23.97
N ARG A 97 -42.12 15.72 23.99
CA ARG A 97 -42.46 16.56 25.16
C ARG A 97 -43.34 17.77 24.85
N THR A 98 -43.84 17.92 23.62
CA THR A 98 -44.82 18.99 23.31
C THR A 98 -45.92 18.54 22.33
N PRO A 99 -47.18 19.03 22.49
CA PRO A 99 -48.31 18.70 21.63
C PRO A 99 -48.11 19.07 20.15
N ARG A 100 -47.20 20.00 19.85
CA ARG A 100 -46.90 20.49 18.49
C ARG A 100 -46.07 19.49 17.68
N GLN A 101 -45.20 18.72 18.32
CA GLN A 101 -44.30 17.75 17.64
C GLN A 101 -45.00 16.40 17.33
N SER A 102 -46.03 16.04 18.10
CA SER A 102 -46.90 14.89 17.84
C SER A 102 -47.67 14.99 16.51
N LYS A 103 -48.13 16.19 16.15
CA LYS A 103 -48.80 16.44 14.86
C LYS A 103 -47.83 16.35 13.67
N PHE A 104 -46.61 16.84 13.84
CA PHE A 104 -45.59 16.80 12.78
C PHE A 104 -45.12 15.37 12.46
N PHE A 105 -44.96 14.54 13.50
CA PHE A 105 -44.57 13.15 13.34
C PHE A 105 -45.66 12.30 12.65
N ARG A 106 -46.95 12.56 12.94
CA ARG A 106 -48.08 11.89 12.28
C ARG A 106 -48.19 12.23 10.80
N ILE A 107 -47.85 13.45 10.40
CA ILE A 107 -47.85 13.88 8.98
C ILE A 107 -46.73 13.17 8.20
N ILE A 108 -45.54 13.05 8.78
CA ILE A 108 -44.40 12.35 8.14
C ILE A 108 -44.72 10.87 7.92
N CYS A 109 -45.32 10.19 8.90
CA CYS A 109 -45.72 8.80 8.74
C CYS A 109 -46.83 8.61 7.68
N LEU A 110 -47.78 9.55 7.57
CA LEU A 110 -48.83 9.52 6.54
C LEU A 110 -48.28 9.74 5.11
N VAL A 111 -47.31 10.63 4.94
CA VAL A 111 -46.64 10.87 3.65
C VAL A 111 -45.82 9.64 3.22
N LEU A 112 -45.16 8.96 4.16
CA LEU A 112 -44.39 7.75 3.87
C LEU A 112 -45.30 6.53 3.57
N LEU A 113 -46.44 6.40 4.26
CA LEU A 113 -47.38 5.30 4.04
C LEU A 113 -48.21 5.44 2.76
N LEU A 114 -48.48 6.67 2.30
CA LEU A 114 -49.26 6.92 1.07
C LEU A 114 -48.39 7.20 -0.17
N GLY A 115 -47.17 7.72 -0.01
CA GLY A 115 -46.29 8.09 -1.13
C GLY A 115 -45.53 6.91 -1.75
N VAL A 116 -45.19 5.89 -0.96
CA VAL A 116 -44.44 4.71 -1.43
C VAL A 116 -45.29 3.78 -2.33
N PRO A 117 -46.59 3.53 -2.04
CA PRO A 117 -47.44 2.74 -2.94
C PRO A 117 -47.73 3.43 -4.28
N TYR A 118 -47.82 4.77 -4.32
CA TYR A 118 -48.11 5.51 -5.56
C TYR A 118 -46.93 5.52 -6.54
N ALA A 119 -45.68 5.61 -6.02
CA ALA A 119 -44.47 5.54 -6.84
C ALA A 119 -44.19 4.15 -7.41
N LEU A 120 -44.68 3.09 -6.76
CA LEU A 120 -44.55 1.71 -7.26
C LEU A 120 -45.63 1.35 -8.30
N TYR A 121 -46.79 2.00 -8.27
CA TYR A 121 -47.87 1.75 -9.23
C TYR A 121 -47.62 2.42 -10.60
N THR A 122 -46.88 3.54 -10.67
CA THR A 122 -46.59 4.26 -11.91
C THR A 122 -45.36 3.78 -12.68
N ALA A 123 -44.54 2.90 -12.09
CA ALA A 123 -43.33 2.35 -12.72
C ALA A 123 -43.56 1.04 -13.50
N SER A 124 -44.81 0.56 -13.57
CA SER A 124 -45.14 -0.78 -14.06
C SER A 124 -45.79 -0.79 -15.45
N THR A 125 -45.28 -0.02 -16.42
CA THR A 125 -45.60 -0.22 -17.86
C THR A 125 -44.43 0.22 -18.74
N SER A 126 -43.43 -0.65 -18.91
CA SER A 126 -42.62 -0.63 -20.14
C SER A 126 -42.31 -2.06 -20.55
N THR A 127 -42.83 -2.42 -21.71
CA THR A 127 -42.69 -3.70 -22.39
C THR A 127 -41.22 -4.03 -22.66
N ALA A 128 -40.83 -5.26 -22.30
CA ALA A 128 -39.52 -5.81 -22.63
C ALA A 128 -39.51 -6.23 -24.10
N ALA A 129 -38.79 -5.50 -24.94
CA ALA A 129 -38.36 -5.97 -26.25
C ALA A 129 -37.05 -6.75 -26.07
N THR A 130 -37.10 -8.05 -26.36
CA THR A 130 -35.93 -8.94 -26.38
C THR A 130 -35.06 -8.58 -27.59
N VAL A 131 -33.97 -7.86 -27.36
CA VAL A 131 -32.90 -7.68 -28.34
C VAL A 131 -31.74 -8.58 -27.93
N THR A 132 -31.72 -9.78 -28.50
CA THR A 132 -30.53 -10.64 -28.56
C THR A 132 -29.53 -9.98 -29.49
N THR A 133 -28.51 -9.33 -28.94
CA THR A 133 -27.28 -9.02 -29.68
C THR A 133 -26.22 -10.07 -29.34
N PRO A 134 -25.53 -10.66 -30.32
CA PRO A 134 -24.45 -11.59 -30.06
C PRO A 134 -23.31 -10.82 -29.40
N ILE A 135 -22.85 -11.31 -28.24
CA ILE A 135 -21.58 -10.88 -27.67
C ILE A 135 -20.50 -11.54 -28.52
N GLU A 136 -19.88 -10.78 -29.42
CA GLU A 136 -18.62 -11.19 -30.03
C GLU A 136 -17.55 -11.29 -28.94
N PRO A 137 -16.84 -12.42 -28.83
CA PRO A 137 -15.73 -12.55 -27.91
C PRO A 137 -14.56 -11.69 -28.40
N LEU A 138 -14.10 -10.76 -27.55
CA LEU A 138 -12.79 -10.12 -27.69
C LEU A 138 -11.72 -11.22 -27.54
N THR A 139 -11.36 -11.82 -28.67
CA THR A 139 -10.32 -12.84 -28.86
C THR A 139 -8.97 -12.17 -29.08
N GLU A 140 -7.87 -12.79 -28.60
CA GLU A 140 -6.42 -12.57 -28.86
C GLU A 140 -5.80 -11.15 -28.93
N ALA A 141 -6.62 -10.09 -29.02
CA ALA A 141 -6.22 -8.73 -29.37
C ALA A 141 -5.59 -7.96 -28.21
N ALA A 142 -5.89 -8.26 -26.96
CA ALA A 142 -5.34 -7.48 -25.84
C ALA A 142 -3.80 -7.55 -25.75
N GLY A 143 -3.20 -8.68 -26.12
CA GLY A 143 -1.74 -8.85 -26.14
C GLY A 143 -1.07 -8.30 -27.41
N SER A 144 -1.77 -8.34 -28.57
CA SER A 144 -1.27 -7.78 -29.83
C SER A 144 -1.50 -6.28 -29.95
N ASP A 145 -2.57 -5.74 -29.35
CA ASP A 145 -2.87 -4.30 -29.31
C ASP A 145 -1.88 -3.57 -28.41
N ILE A 146 -1.55 -4.12 -27.24
CA ILE A 146 -0.52 -3.51 -26.38
C ILE A 146 0.85 -3.57 -27.08
N LYS A 147 1.25 -4.72 -27.66
CA LYS A 147 2.51 -4.81 -28.42
C LYS A 147 2.52 -3.91 -29.66
N GLY A 148 1.43 -3.88 -30.43
CA GLY A 148 1.30 -3.05 -31.63
C GLY A 148 1.33 -1.56 -31.29
N TRP A 149 0.70 -1.16 -30.18
CA TRP A 149 0.73 0.20 -29.66
C TRP A 149 2.13 0.60 -29.15
N LEU A 150 2.82 -0.30 -28.45
CA LEU A 150 4.20 -0.08 -28.00
C LEU A 150 5.16 0.09 -29.17
N ASN A 151 5.05 -0.77 -30.17
CA ASN A 151 5.85 -0.67 -31.40
C ASN A 151 5.54 0.63 -32.17
N GLN A 152 4.28 1.08 -32.18
CA GLN A 152 3.89 2.36 -32.79
C GLN A 152 4.50 3.57 -32.05
N HIS A 153 4.69 3.50 -30.74
CA HIS A 153 5.29 4.59 -29.95
C HIS A 153 6.82 4.52 -29.91
N GLU A 154 7.44 3.34 -30.09
CA GLU A 154 8.88 3.18 -30.34
C GLU A 154 9.28 3.77 -31.71
N ALA A 155 8.45 3.61 -32.75
CA ALA A 155 8.72 4.13 -34.10
C ALA A 155 8.74 5.68 -34.17
N VAL A 156 8.04 6.37 -33.27
CA VAL A 156 8.07 7.84 -33.19
C VAL A 156 9.44 8.36 -32.71
N THR A 157 10.15 7.58 -31.89
CA THR A 157 11.50 7.91 -31.40
C THR A 157 12.58 7.78 -32.48
N GLU A 158 12.41 6.91 -33.47
CA GLU A 158 13.37 6.77 -34.58
C GLU A 158 13.13 7.80 -35.70
N HIS A 159 11.89 8.24 -35.92
CA HIS A 159 11.58 9.18 -37.01
C HIS A 159 12.02 10.64 -36.78
N GLU A 160 12.25 11.05 -35.53
CA GLU A 160 12.82 12.39 -35.23
C GLU A 160 14.34 12.45 -35.35
N ALA A 161 15.05 11.31 -35.46
CA ALA A 161 16.50 11.27 -35.67
C ALA A 161 16.92 11.43 -37.14
N THR A 162 15.97 11.38 -38.09
CA THR A 162 16.25 11.40 -39.54
C THR A 162 16.02 12.74 -40.24
N LYS A 163 16.41 13.86 -39.62
CA LYS A 163 16.59 15.15 -40.32
C LYS A 163 17.77 15.95 -39.76
N GLN A 164 18.99 15.48 -39.96
CA GLN A 164 20.13 16.38 -40.13
C GLN A 164 21.30 15.71 -40.87
N ASP A 165 21.89 16.52 -41.75
CA ASP A 165 22.97 16.34 -42.73
C ASP A 165 23.83 15.07 -42.81
N SER A 166 24.06 14.72 -44.07
CA SER A 166 25.06 13.83 -44.63
C SER A 166 26.51 14.26 -44.39
N GLN A 167 27.36 13.32 -43.90
CA GLN A 167 28.66 12.89 -44.49
C GLN A 167 29.62 12.31 -43.43
N THR A 168 29.70 10.98 -43.30
CA THR A 168 30.94 10.15 -43.19
C THR A 168 30.55 8.67 -43.01
N PRO A 169 31.33 7.69 -43.53
CA PRO A 169 30.99 6.28 -43.39
C PRO A 169 31.44 5.78 -42.01
N GLU A 170 30.60 5.96 -40.99
CA GLU A 170 30.77 5.24 -39.74
C GLU A 170 30.44 3.75 -39.94
N LYS A 171 31.29 2.90 -39.36
CA LYS A 171 31.16 1.44 -39.31
C LYS A 171 29.74 1.03 -38.88
N PRO A 172 29.24 -0.13 -39.35
CA PRO A 172 27.91 -0.59 -38.97
C PRO A 172 27.82 -0.66 -37.45
N VAL A 173 26.96 0.17 -36.88
CA VAL A 173 26.52 0.06 -35.49
C VAL A 173 25.93 -1.34 -35.38
N GLN A 174 26.62 -2.20 -34.63
CA GLN A 174 26.14 -3.53 -34.33
C GLN A 174 24.75 -3.42 -33.73
N ALA A 175 23.77 -4.07 -34.36
CA ALA A 175 22.47 -4.31 -33.76
C ALA A 175 22.71 -4.99 -32.40
N ILE A 176 22.48 -4.25 -31.32
CA ILE A 176 22.64 -4.75 -29.96
C ILE A 176 21.52 -5.78 -29.76
N SER A 177 21.90 -7.02 -29.52
CA SER A 177 20.98 -8.14 -29.34
C SER A 177 19.98 -7.87 -28.22
N HIS A 178 18.77 -8.44 -28.34
CA HIS A 178 17.71 -8.47 -27.31
C HIS A 178 18.12 -9.17 -25.99
N ALA A 179 19.42 -9.36 -25.75
CA ALA A 179 20.02 -9.82 -24.49
C ALA A 179 20.54 -8.65 -23.64
N ALA A 180 19.96 -7.45 -23.78
CA ALA A 180 20.35 -6.27 -23.01
C ALA A 180 20.03 -6.48 -21.51
N ASN A 181 21.02 -6.18 -20.66
CA ASN A 181 20.93 -6.27 -19.21
C ASN A 181 19.68 -5.52 -18.69
N LEU A 182 18.66 -6.24 -18.19
CA LEU A 182 17.41 -5.68 -17.63
C LEU A 182 17.59 -5.31 -16.15
N ASP A 183 18.68 -4.63 -15.82
CA ASP A 183 19.07 -4.32 -14.45
C ASP A 183 18.79 -2.86 -14.11
N ASP A 184 18.21 -2.61 -12.94
CA ASP A 184 17.82 -1.26 -12.52
C ASP A 184 19.02 -0.38 -12.19
N SER A 185 20.18 -0.98 -11.92
CA SER A 185 21.42 -0.22 -11.68
C SER A 185 21.87 0.61 -12.89
N GLN A 186 21.32 0.32 -14.09
CA GLN A 186 21.62 1.08 -15.30
C GLN A 186 20.99 2.50 -15.29
N CYS A 187 19.95 2.71 -14.49
CA CYS A 187 19.26 4.00 -14.43
C CYS A 187 19.55 4.70 -13.09
N LEU A 188 20.00 5.95 -13.17
CA LEU A 188 20.22 6.78 -11.98
C LEU A 188 18.90 7.03 -11.22
N GLY A 189 18.99 7.39 -9.93
CA GLY A 189 17.84 7.87 -9.19
C GLY A 189 17.36 9.23 -9.70
N VAL A 190 16.06 9.53 -9.62
CA VAL A 190 15.47 10.79 -10.13
C VAL A 190 16.15 12.04 -9.55
N LEU A 191 16.49 12.03 -8.26
CA LEU A 191 17.18 13.15 -7.61
C LEU A 191 18.61 13.38 -8.16
N GLN A 192 19.21 12.36 -8.77
CA GLN A 192 20.57 12.41 -9.32
C GLN A 192 20.56 12.69 -10.82
N GLY A 193 19.74 11.97 -11.59
CA GLY A 193 19.72 12.03 -13.05
C GLY A 193 18.56 12.83 -13.66
N GLY A 194 17.65 13.39 -12.87
CA GLY A 194 16.59 14.28 -13.35
C GLY A 194 15.74 13.66 -14.46
N ALA A 195 15.59 14.38 -15.57
CA ALA A 195 14.80 13.95 -16.73
C ALA A 195 15.36 12.67 -17.37
N ASP A 196 16.68 12.56 -17.53
CA ASP A 196 17.33 11.41 -18.16
C ASP A 196 17.13 10.13 -17.35
N ALA A 197 17.18 10.24 -16.02
CA ALA A 197 16.82 9.13 -15.14
C ALA A 197 15.38 8.67 -15.36
N ILE A 198 14.41 9.61 -15.43
CA ILE A 198 13.00 9.25 -15.65
C ILE A 198 12.81 8.56 -17.00
N ILE A 199 13.43 9.08 -18.07
CA ILE A 199 13.36 8.48 -19.41
C ILE A 199 13.95 7.06 -19.39
N CYS A 200 15.14 6.89 -18.81
CA CYS A 200 15.79 5.58 -18.67
C CYS A 200 14.90 4.55 -17.96
N HIS A 201 14.29 4.95 -16.84
CA HIS A 201 13.40 4.07 -16.07
C HIS A 201 12.16 3.65 -16.87
N VAL A 202 11.54 4.58 -17.61
CA VAL A 202 10.37 4.29 -18.46
C VAL A 202 10.75 3.32 -19.59
N GLU A 203 11.87 3.53 -20.26
CA GLU A 203 12.36 2.65 -21.34
C GLU A 203 12.75 1.25 -20.81
N LEU A 204 13.40 1.18 -19.64
CA LEU A 204 13.72 -0.08 -19.00
C LEU A 204 12.45 -0.85 -18.60
N ALA A 205 11.48 -0.17 -17.97
CA ALA A 205 10.20 -0.75 -17.61
C ALA A 205 9.47 -1.31 -18.84
N GLN A 206 9.54 -0.62 -19.98
CA GLN A 206 8.95 -1.09 -21.22
C GLN A 206 9.59 -2.38 -21.73
N ARG A 207 10.92 -2.45 -21.73
CA ARG A 207 11.67 -3.66 -22.13
C ARG A 207 11.36 -4.83 -21.19
N LYS A 208 11.31 -4.58 -19.88
CA LYS A 208 10.96 -5.58 -18.86
C LYS A 208 9.53 -6.12 -19.05
N PHE A 209 8.58 -5.23 -19.30
CA PHE A 209 7.20 -5.60 -19.58
C PHE A 209 7.10 -6.42 -20.87
N ASN A 210 7.76 -6.00 -21.95
CA ASN A 210 7.78 -6.75 -23.22
C ASN A 210 8.38 -8.15 -23.06
N ALA A 211 9.48 -8.27 -22.30
CA ALA A 211 10.08 -9.55 -21.94
C ALA A 211 9.12 -10.43 -21.13
N MET A 212 8.39 -9.84 -20.16
CA MET A 212 7.35 -10.55 -19.40
C MET A 212 6.23 -11.07 -20.31
N ILE A 213 5.64 -10.24 -21.15
CA ILE A 213 4.50 -10.64 -22.00
C ILE A 213 4.91 -11.66 -23.06
N SER A 214 6.09 -11.50 -23.66
CA SER A 214 6.56 -12.39 -24.74
C SER A 214 6.82 -13.83 -24.28
N ARG A 215 7.20 -14.03 -23.02
CA ARG A 215 7.54 -15.36 -22.47
C ARG A 215 6.37 -16.11 -21.81
N GLN A 216 5.15 -15.57 -21.83
CA GLN A 216 3.99 -16.25 -21.24
C GLN A 216 3.64 -17.52 -22.03
N SER A 217 3.49 -18.63 -21.33
CA SER A 217 3.10 -19.93 -21.86
C SER A 217 1.76 -19.87 -22.57
N LYS A 218 1.68 -20.53 -23.73
CA LYS A 218 0.46 -20.61 -24.57
C LYS A 218 -0.23 -21.96 -24.43
N THR A 219 0.54 -23.00 -24.13
CA THR A 219 0.02 -24.35 -23.97
C THR A 219 0.19 -24.84 -22.54
N TYR A 220 -0.63 -25.82 -22.15
CA TYR A 220 -0.52 -26.44 -20.83
C TYR A 220 0.86 -27.08 -20.59
N PRO A 221 1.44 -27.87 -21.53
CA PRO A 221 2.79 -28.41 -21.36
C PRO A 221 3.88 -27.35 -21.16
N GLU A 222 3.79 -26.21 -21.86
CA GLU A 222 4.71 -25.07 -21.65
C GLU A 222 4.58 -24.50 -20.24
N ALA A 223 3.34 -24.28 -19.77
CA ALA A 223 3.09 -23.75 -18.43
C ALA A 223 3.61 -24.69 -17.33
N VAL A 224 3.45 -26.01 -17.51
CA VAL A 224 4.03 -27.02 -16.61
C VAL A 224 5.55 -26.97 -16.66
N ALA A 225 6.16 -27.00 -17.85
CA ALA A 225 7.61 -27.01 -18.01
C ALA A 225 8.25 -25.78 -17.37
N ARG A 226 7.65 -24.60 -17.60
CA ARG A 226 8.10 -23.33 -17.02
C ARG A 226 7.93 -23.31 -15.51
N TYR A 227 6.80 -23.80 -15.00
CA TYR A 227 6.56 -23.93 -13.56
C TYR A 227 7.63 -24.80 -12.88
N VAL A 228 7.90 -26.00 -13.42
CA VAL A 228 8.93 -26.91 -12.90
C VAL A 228 10.31 -26.27 -13.00
N GLN A 229 10.61 -25.61 -14.11
CA GLN A 229 11.87 -24.89 -14.30
C GLN A 229 12.07 -23.80 -13.24
N GLN A 230 11.03 -23.01 -12.94
CA GLN A 230 11.11 -21.86 -12.06
C GLN A 230 11.08 -22.25 -10.57
N TYR A 231 10.19 -23.16 -10.19
CA TYR A 231 9.91 -23.47 -8.79
C TYR A 231 10.46 -24.82 -8.32
N LYS A 232 11.10 -25.58 -9.22
CA LYS A 232 11.79 -26.85 -8.93
C LYS A 232 10.89 -27.92 -8.30
N ARG A 233 9.62 -27.94 -8.70
CA ARG A 233 8.60 -28.90 -8.23
C ARG A 233 7.45 -28.98 -9.23
N ASP A 234 6.67 -30.04 -9.14
CA ASP A 234 5.48 -30.21 -9.96
C ASP A 234 4.36 -29.23 -9.54
N PRO A 235 3.52 -28.77 -10.49
CA PRO A 235 2.34 -27.99 -10.18
C PRO A 235 1.37 -28.73 -9.23
N PRO A 236 0.60 -28.01 -8.40
CA PRO A 236 -0.35 -28.63 -7.49
C PRO A 236 -1.47 -29.33 -8.28
N PRO A 237 -2.15 -30.34 -7.69
CA PRO A 237 -3.36 -30.92 -8.26
C PRO A 237 -4.39 -29.84 -8.63
N GLY A 238 -5.01 -29.96 -9.81
CA GLY A 238 -5.96 -28.99 -10.35
C GLY A 238 -5.33 -27.84 -11.16
N PHE A 239 -4.00 -27.83 -11.35
CA PHE A 239 -3.30 -26.83 -12.17
C PHE A 239 -3.76 -26.82 -13.64
N ASP A 240 -4.15 -27.96 -14.20
CA ASP A 240 -4.76 -28.11 -15.52
C ASP A 240 -6.10 -27.37 -15.62
N GLN A 241 -6.98 -27.56 -14.63
CA GLN A 241 -8.27 -26.87 -14.56
C GLN A 241 -8.11 -25.37 -14.34
N TRP A 242 -7.09 -24.97 -13.56
CA TRP A 242 -6.73 -23.57 -13.41
C TRP A 242 -6.20 -22.97 -14.72
N PHE A 243 -5.33 -23.66 -15.44
CA PHE A 243 -4.81 -23.20 -16.73
C PHE A 243 -5.94 -23.02 -17.75
N GLN A 244 -6.86 -24.00 -17.84
CA GLN A 244 -8.05 -23.90 -18.67
C GLN A 244 -8.94 -22.71 -18.25
N PHE A 245 -9.15 -22.51 -16.95
CA PHE A 245 -9.89 -21.36 -16.44
C PHE A 245 -9.23 -20.03 -16.80
N ALA A 246 -7.90 -19.93 -16.69
CA ALA A 246 -7.14 -18.75 -17.08
C ALA A 246 -7.29 -18.45 -18.57
N GLN A 247 -7.16 -19.47 -19.43
CA GLN A 247 -7.34 -19.36 -20.89
C GLN A 247 -8.76 -18.93 -21.26
N GLN A 248 -9.78 -19.58 -20.70
CA GLN A 248 -11.20 -19.27 -20.97
C GLN A 248 -11.58 -17.83 -20.58
N ASN A 249 -10.86 -17.23 -19.63
CA ASN A 249 -11.09 -15.86 -19.19
C ASN A 249 -10.08 -14.86 -19.78
N ASN A 250 -9.31 -15.26 -20.78
CA ASN A 250 -8.30 -14.44 -21.45
C ASN A 250 -7.29 -13.82 -20.48
N ALA A 251 -6.82 -14.59 -19.50
CA ALA A 251 -5.80 -14.13 -18.56
C ALA A 251 -4.49 -13.81 -19.31
N THR A 252 -3.96 -12.61 -19.12
CA THR A 252 -2.74 -12.17 -19.79
C THR A 252 -1.48 -12.80 -19.20
N ILE A 253 -1.48 -13.04 -17.88
CA ILE A 253 -0.34 -13.60 -17.13
C ILE A 253 -0.66 -15.04 -16.74
N ILE A 254 0.21 -15.95 -17.15
CA ILE A 254 0.13 -17.40 -16.87
C ILE A 254 1.25 -17.83 -15.93
N ASP A 255 2.47 -17.33 -16.07
CA ASP A 255 3.60 -17.94 -15.37
C ASP A 255 4.18 -17.09 -14.24
N ASP A 256 4.06 -15.76 -14.33
CA ASP A 256 4.74 -14.85 -13.42
C ASP A 256 3.98 -14.65 -12.09
N TYR A 257 4.07 -15.68 -11.24
CA TYR A 257 3.46 -15.80 -9.92
C TYR A 257 4.52 -15.75 -8.81
N GLY A 258 5.59 -14.96 -8.96
CA GLY A 258 6.74 -14.90 -8.05
C GLY A 258 6.34 -14.64 -6.59
N GLN A 259 5.56 -13.60 -6.33
CA GLN A 259 5.08 -13.22 -5.02
C GLN A 259 4.18 -14.29 -4.40
N LEU A 260 3.26 -14.86 -5.20
CA LEU A 260 2.40 -15.98 -4.79
C LEU A 260 3.23 -17.17 -4.32
N GLU A 261 4.39 -17.41 -4.92
CA GLU A 261 5.20 -18.57 -4.63
C GLU A 261 6.16 -18.37 -3.46
N LYS A 262 6.66 -17.13 -3.30
CA LYS A 262 7.47 -16.71 -2.16
C LYS A 262 6.70 -16.78 -0.85
N ASP A 263 5.45 -16.33 -0.82
CA ASP A 263 4.66 -16.22 0.42
C ASP A 263 4.42 -17.57 1.13
N PRO A 264 3.99 -18.65 0.46
CA PRO A 264 3.83 -19.98 1.04
C PRO A 264 5.13 -20.78 1.13
N ALA A 265 6.27 -20.29 0.62
CA ALA A 265 7.52 -21.05 0.62
C ALA A 265 7.95 -21.54 2.02
N PRO A 266 7.85 -20.74 3.10
CA PRO A 266 8.13 -21.22 4.44
C PRO A 266 7.20 -22.35 4.90
N LEU A 267 5.94 -22.36 4.43
CA LEU A 267 4.93 -23.34 4.84
C LEU A 267 5.23 -24.74 4.31
N ARG A 268 5.88 -24.85 3.14
CA ARG A 268 6.17 -26.13 2.48
C ARG A 268 7.11 -27.05 3.26
N ARG A 269 7.81 -26.51 4.27
CA ARG A 269 8.71 -27.27 5.16
C ARG A 269 8.02 -27.80 6.41
N ILE A 270 6.79 -27.36 6.68
CA ILE A 270 6.05 -27.72 7.88
C ILE A 270 5.04 -28.82 7.53
N PRO A 271 4.95 -29.90 8.31
CA PRO A 271 3.94 -30.93 8.11
C PRO A 271 2.52 -30.34 8.11
N ALA A 272 1.70 -30.78 7.15
CA ALA A 272 0.33 -30.31 6.97
C ALA A 272 -0.51 -30.35 8.27
N ALA A 273 -0.42 -31.45 9.03
CA ALA A 273 -1.11 -31.60 10.31
C ALA A 273 -0.68 -30.55 11.36
N VAL A 274 0.59 -30.14 11.37
CA VAL A 274 1.09 -29.09 12.26
C VAL A 274 0.51 -27.74 11.85
N LEU A 275 0.49 -27.41 10.56
CA LEU A 275 -0.12 -26.17 10.06
C LEU A 275 -1.59 -26.07 10.44
N ARG A 276 -2.37 -27.15 10.26
CA ARG A 276 -3.79 -27.20 10.63
C ARG A 276 -3.98 -27.03 12.13
N GLN A 277 -3.16 -27.68 12.95
CA GLN A 277 -3.21 -27.53 14.41
C GLN A 277 -2.85 -26.11 14.88
N ARG A 278 -1.89 -25.45 14.22
CA ARG A 278 -1.57 -24.04 14.49
C ARG A 278 -2.73 -23.12 14.15
N MET A 279 -3.36 -23.32 12.98
CA MET A 279 -4.55 -22.55 12.58
C MET A 279 -5.69 -22.70 13.59
N LYS A 280 -5.95 -23.93 14.02
CA LYS A 280 -6.96 -24.23 15.06
C LYS A 280 -6.63 -23.51 16.37
N THR A 281 -5.37 -23.59 16.81
CA THR A 281 -4.90 -22.93 18.04
C THR A 281 -5.12 -21.42 18.00
N VAL A 282 -4.78 -20.75 16.89
CA VAL A 282 -5.01 -19.29 16.76
C VAL A 282 -6.48 -18.93 16.82
N ARG A 283 -7.35 -19.71 16.16
CA ARG A 283 -8.80 -19.48 16.18
C ARG A 283 -9.41 -19.68 17.55
N GLU A 284 -9.03 -20.73 18.26
CA GLU A 284 -9.59 -21.07 19.57
C GLU A 284 -9.18 -20.06 20.64
N ARG A 285 -7.95 -19.53 20.57
CA ARG A 285 -7.48 -18.49 21.50
C ARG A 285 -8.17 -17.14 21.29
N LYS A 286 -8.77 -16.89 20.11
CA LYS A 286 -9.50 -15.65 19.77
C LYS A 286 -8.72 -14.35 20.04
N VAL A 287 -7.39 -14.40 19.96
CA VAL A 287 -6.53 -13.23 20.26
C VAL A 287 -6.70 -12.12 19.22
N PHE A 288 -6.96 -12.48 17.97
CA PHE A 288 -7.13 -11.54 16.87
C PHE A 288 -8.60 -11.47 16.47
N ARG A 289 -9.28 -10.38 16.86
CA ARG A 289 -10.72 -10.17 16.62
C ARG A 289 -11.12 -10.25 15.14
N LEU A 290 -10.23 -9.85 14.23
CA LEU A 290 -10.45 -9.83 12.78
C LEU A 290 -9.82 -11.03 12.05
N MET A 291 -9.41 -12.06 12.79
CA MET A 291 -8.92 -13.32 12.23
C MET A 291 -10.08 -14.30 12.06
N HIS A 292 -10.35 -14.67 10.81
CA HIS A 292 -11.41 -15.59 10.45
C HIS A 292 -10.86 -16.72 9.59
N GLN A 293 -11.74 -17.62 9.15
CA GLN A 293 -11.40 -18.79 8.35
C GLN A 293 -12.32 -18.88 7.15
N TRP A 294 -11.75 -19.36 6.05
CA TRP A 294 -12.46 -19.87 4.90
C TRP A 294 -12.41 -21.40 4.92
N ASP A 295 -13.56 -22.02 4.65
CA ASP A 295 -13.71 -23.48 4.59
C ASP A 295 -14.24 -23.86 3.21
N PHE A 296 -13.42 -24.55 2.42
CA PHE A 296 -13.82 -25.17 1.17
C PHE A 296 -14.30 -26.59 1.49
N VAL A 297 -15.58 -26.87 1.25
CA VAL A 297 -16.20 -28.16 1.59
C VAL A 297 -17.15 -28.59 0.47
N ASN A 298 -16.83 -29.69 -0.20
CA ASN A 298 -17.63 -30.32 -1.25
C ASN A 298 -18.09 -29.32 -2.32
N GLY A 299 -17.17 -28.50 -2.82
CA GLY A 299 -17.46 -27.47 -3.83
C GLY A 299 -18.28 -26.28 -3.31
N THR A 300 -18.36 -26.10 -1.99
CA THR A 300 -18.98 -24.92 -1.35
C THR A 300 -17.97 -24.16 -0.50
N LEU A 301 -18.24 -22.88 -0.23
CA LEU A 301 -17.38 -22.02 0.57
C LEU A 301 -18.14 -21.50 1.79
N LYS A 302 -17.63 -21.77 2.99
CA LYS A 302 -18.13 -21.21 4.26
C LYS A 302 -17.10 -20.26 4.86
N SER A 303 -17.56 -19.34 5.70
CA SER A 303 -16.68 -18.45 6.46
C SER A 303 -17.07 -18.44 7.94
N SER A 304 -16.09 -18.23 8.81
CA SER A 304 -16.34 -17.88 10.21
C SER A 304 -16.56 -16.38 10.42
N ALA A 305 -16.40 -15.54 9.38
CA ALA A 305 -16.74 -14.12 9.44
C ALA A 305 -18.23 -13.87 9.18
N PRO A 306 -18.82 -12.78 9.71
CA PRO A 306 -20.19 -12.42 9.41
C PRO A 306 -20.42 -12.19 7.91
N ASP A 307 -21.50 -12.75 7.37
CA ASP A 307 -21.82 -12.72 5.94
C ASP A 307 -22.20 -11.32 5.42
N ASP A 308 -22.62 -10.40 6.30
CA ASP A 308 -23.02 -9.03 5.96
C ASP A 308 -21.83 -8.09 5.76
N TRP A 309 -20.64 -8.48 6.22
CA TRP A 309 -19.42 -7.69 6.05
C TRP A 309 -19.09 -7.50 4.56
N GLU A 310 -18.96 -6.24 4.16
CA GLU A 310 -18.58 -5.84 2.79
C GLU A 310 -17.34 -6.58 2.30
N VAL A 311 -16.30 -6.66 3.13
CA VAL A 311 -15.03 -7.33 2.79
C VAL A 311 -15.21 -8.83 2.50
N VAL A 312 -16.07 -9.49 3.27
CA VAL A 312 -16.37 -10.92 3.15
C VAL A 312 -17.18 -11.16 1.88
N ARG A 313 -18.21 -10.34 1.62
CA ARG A 313 -19.02 -10.44 0.40
C ARG A 313 -18.19 -10.20 -0.86
N SER A 314 -17.36 -9.16 -0.86
CA SER A 314 -16.53 -8.81 -2.01
C SER A 314 -15.46 -9.87 -2.29
N TYR A 315 -14.79 -10.39 -1.26
CA TYR A 315 -13.81 -11.47 -1.46
C TYR A 315 -14.46 -12.82 -1.81
N ARG A 316 -15.61 -13.16 -1.22
CA ARG A 316 -16.41 -14.33 -1.63
C ARG A 316 -16.76 -14.26 -3.11
N SER A 317 -17.10 -13.09 -3.62
CA SER A 317 -17.40 -12.89 -5.05
C SER A 317 -16.17 -13.00 -5.97
N ILE A 318 -14.95 -12.79 -5.46
CA ILE A 318 -13.70 -13.08 -6.17
C ILE A 318 -13.48 -14.60 -6.24
N MET A 319 -13.80 -15.33 -5.17
CA MET A 319 -13.59 -16.79 -5.13
C MET A 319 -14.68 -17.59 -5.87
N ALA A 320 -15.91 -17.07 -5.91
CA ALA A 320 -17.08 -17.76 -6.44
C ALA A 320 -16.88 -18.50 -7.79
N PRO A 321 -16.15 -17.96 -8.79
CA PRO A 321 -15.99 -18.62 -10.09
C PRO A 321 -15.28 -19.98 -10.06
N PHE A 322 -14.51 -20.30 -9.01
CA PHE A 322 -13.71 -21.52 -8.94
C PHE A 322 -13.99 -22.40 -7.72
N VAL A 323 -14.85 -21.97 -6.79
CA VAL A 323 -15.12 -22.70 -5.53
C VAL A 323 -15.53 -24.15 -5.75
N SER A 324 -16.33 -24.44 -6.79
CA SER A 324 -16.78 -25.81 -7.10
C SER A 324 -15.65 -26.77 -7.53
N LYS A 325 -14.50 -26.22 -7.93
CA LYS A 325 -13.32 -26.97 -8.38
C LYS A 325 -12.28 -27.17 -7.26
N MET A 326 -12.52 -26.61 -6.08
CA MET A 326 -11.57 -26.66 -4.98
C MET A 326 -11.70 -27.98 -4.20
N PRO A 327 -10.58 -28.64 -3.85
CA PRO A 327 -10.60 -29.70 -2.84
C PRO A 327 -11.03 -29.15 -1.48
N ASN A 328 -11.32 -30.07 -0.55
CA ASN A 328 -11.63 -29.69 0.83
C ASN A 328 -10.37 -29.23 1.55
N PHE A 329 -10.39 -28.02 2.11
CA PHE A 329 -9.35 -27.50 3.00
C PHE A 329 -9.85 -26.21 3.67
N SER A 330 -9.09 -25.74 4.65
CA SER A 330 -9.35 -24.47 5.33
C SER A 330 -8.13 -23.57 5.30
N VAL A 331 -8.33 -22.26 5.37
CA VAL A 331 -7.24 -21.27 5.49
C VAL A 331 -7.69 -20.07 6.34
N LEU A 332 -6.77 -19.51 7.12
CA LEU A 332 -7.04 -18.30 7.90
C LEU A 332 -7.02 -17.06 7.02
N GLN A 333 -7.87 -16.11 7.35
CA GLN A 333 -7.96 -14.79 6.73
C GLN A 333 -7.91 -13.72 7.81
N ASN A 334 -6.90 -12.87 7.71
CA ASN A 334 -6.82 -11.62 8.47
C ASN A 334 -7.54 -10.51 7.70
N TRP A 335 -8.52 -9.87 8.36
CA TRP A 335 -9.23 -8.69 7.82
C TRP A 335 -8.76 -7.37 8.45
N ASP A 336 -7.76 -7.41 9.32
CA ASP A 336 -7.15 -6.22 9.90
C ASP A 336 -6.21 -5.55 8.88
N ASP A 337 -6.10 -4.22 8.97
CA ASP A 337 -5.14 -3.42 8.21
C ASP A 337 -3.68 -3.82 8.58
N ASN A 338 -3.47 -4.26 9.83
CA ASN A 338 -2.18 -4.73 10.34
C ASN A 338 -1.91 -6.19 9.94
N MET A 339 -0.68 -6.47 9.49
CA MET A 339 -0.12 -7.81 9.30
C MET A 339 -0.06 -8.61 10.62
N LYS A 340 -0.07 -9.95 10.53
CA LYS A 340 -0.28 -10.84 11.69
C LYS A 340 0.74 -11.95 11.84
N VAL A 341 1.61 -12.22 10.86
CA VAL A 341 2.58 -13.30 10.94
C VAL A 341 3.98 -12.71 10.86
N CYS A 342 4.58 -12.39 12.01
CA CYS A 342 5.98 -11.96 12.05
C CYS A 342 6.94 -13.14 11.90
N GLY A 343 6.43 -14.38 11.96
CA GLY A 343 7.20 -15.61 11.84
C GLY A 343 8.13 -15.81 13.04
N PRO A 344 8.72 -17.01 13.23
CA PRO A 344 9.73 -17.20 14.26
C PRO A 344 10.93 -16.27 14.00
N GLY A 345 11.42 -15.61 15.04
CA GLY A 345 12.66 -14.83 14.98
C GLY A 345 13.89 -15.74 15.12
N GLY A 346 14.84 -15.66 14.18
CA GLY A 346 16.16 -16.30 14.26
C GLY A 346 16.23 -17.83 14.13
N VAL A 347 15.43 -18.59 14.88
CA VAL A 347 15.48 -20.07 14.91
C VAL A 347 14.63 -20.65 13.78
N GLU A 348 15.08 -21.77 13.22
CA GLU A 348 14.28 -22.57 12.30
C GLU A 348 12.98 -22.97 12.98
N ASP A 349 11.87 -22.87 12.24
CA ASP A 349 10.55 -23.19 12.75
C ASP A 349 10.50 -24.67 13.16
N VAL A 350 10.54 -24.92 14.47
CA VAL A 350 10.30 -26.25 15.02
C VAL A 350 8.87 -26.65 14.67
N ASN A 351 8.64 -27.90 14.26
CA ASN A 351 7.32 -28.47 13.94
C ASN A 351 6.35 -28.53 15.17
N ASP A 352 6.49 -27.60 16.11
CA ASP A 352 5.66 -27.41 17.28
C ASP A 352 4.24 -26.99 16.86
N PRO A 353 3.21 -27.78 17.24
CA PRO A 353 1.82 -27.41 16.98
C PRO A 353 1.36 -26.18 17.76
N ASN A 354 2.06 -25.79 18.83
CA ASN A 354 1.73 -24.59 19.58
C ASN A 354 2.10 -23.33 18.80
N VAL A 355 1.31 -22.28 19.03
CA VAL A 355 1.55 -20.97 18.41
C VAL A 355 2.04 -19.99 19.46
N ALA A 356 3.21 -19.42 19.21
CA ALA A 356 3.74 -18.33 20.01
C ALA A 356 3.15 -17.00 19.54
N LEU A 357 2.84 -16.12 20.49
CA LEU A 357 2.37 -14.76 20.21
C LEU A 357 3.40 -13.78 20.72
N LEU A 358 3.70 -12.79 19.88
CA LEU A 358 4.49 -11.63 20.28
C LEU A 358 3.56 -10.44 20.41
N HIS A 359 3.65 -9.82 21.57
CA HIS A 359 3.05 -8.52 21.84
C HIS A 359 4.14 -7.47 21.76
N ARG A 360 3.78 -6.24 21.36
CA ARG A 360 4.72 -5.12 21.40
C ARG A 360 5.23 -4.94 22.84
N THR A 361 6.55 -4.86 22.99
CA THR A 361 7.31 -4.79 24.24
C THR A 361 7.23 -3.45 24.99
N GLY A 362 6.42 -2.49 24.51
CA GLY A 362 6.27 -1.17 25.12
C GLY A 362 7.15 -0.05 24.52
N LEU A 363 7.97 -0.33 23.49
CA LEU A 363 8.67 0.72 22.75
C LEU A 363 7.72 1.58 21.92
N LEU A 364 8.03 2.87 21.74
CA LEU A 364 7.19 3.83 21.02
C LEU A 364 7.18 3.62 19.49
N ASP A 365 8.30 3.18 18.92
CA ASP A 365 8.59 3.16 17.47
C ASP A 365 8.44 1.78 16.80
N ALA A 366 7.68 0.84 17.36
CA ALA A 366 7.36 -0.44 16.71
C ALA A 366 8.55 -1.32 16.28
N ARG A 367 9.81 -0.95 16.55
CA ARG A 367 10.98 -1.62 15.97
C ARG A 367 10.96 -3.11 16.25
N ASP A 368 10.92 -3.50 17.52
CA ASP A 368 10.90 -4.90 17.95
C ASP A 368 9.82 -5.73 17.23
N TYR A 369 8.65 -5.13 17.01
CA TYR A 369 7.54 -5.76 16.32
C TYR A 369 7.79 -5.89 14.81
N LEU A 370 8.25 -4.81 14.16
CA LEU A 370 8.48 -4.79 12.71
C LEU A 370 9.77 -5.49 12.29
N THR A 371 10.72 -5.68 13.20
CA THR A 371 12.02 -6.32 12.92
C THR A 371 12.16 -7.69 13.57
N ASN A 372 11.11 -8.24 14.20
CA ASN A 372 11.16 -9.57 14.83
C ASN A 372 11.63 -10.67 13.86
N GLY A 373 11.18 -10.59 12.60
CA GLY A 373 11.54 -11.57 11.57
C GLY A 373 12.99 -11.47 11.07
N CYS A 374 13.78 -10.48 11.50
CA CYS A 374 15.11 -10.25 10.95
C CYS A 374 16.10 -11.40 11.23
N PRO A 375 17.06 -11.66 10.30
CA PRO A 375 17.41 -10.89 9.09
C PRO A 375 16.56 -11.22 7.84
N ARG A 376 15.39 -11.87 7.99
CA ARG A 376 14.51 -12.21 6.87
C ARG A 376 14.11 -10.97 6.06
N ASN A 377 14.23 -11.09 4.74
CA ASN A 377 13.69 -10.13 3.79
C ASN A 377 12.85 -10.86 2.74
N THR A 378 11.53 -10.70 2.82
CA THR A 378 10.52 -11.23 1.89
C THR A 378 10.00 -10.12 0.97
N ALA A 379 10.82 -9.10 0.70
CA ALA A 379 10.47 -8.08 -0.29
C ALA A 379 10.19 -8.68 -1.67
N THR A 380 9.48 -7.91 -2.48
CA THR A 380 9.24 -8.26 -3.87
C THR A 380 10.58 -8.24 -4.62
N ASP A 381 10.93 -9.33 -5.32
CA ASP A 381 12.11 -9.38 -6.21
C ASP A 381 11.67 -9.96 -7.54
N SER A 382 10.92 -9.16 -8.29
CA SER A 382 10.43 -9.53 -9.60
C SER A 382 11.37 -8.99 -10.67
N PRO A 383 11.76 -9.76 -11.70
CA PRO A 383 12.54 -9.22 -12.82
C PRO A 383 11.85 -8.05 -13.55
N VAL A 384 10.53 -7.93 -13.38
CA VAL A 384 9.71 -6.93 -14.07
C VAL A 384 9.52 -5.66 -13.24
N THR A 385 9.54 -5.77 -11.91
CA THR A 385 9.24 -4.66 -10.96
C THR A 385 10.33 -4.46 -9.91
N SER A 386 11.54 -4.94 -10.21
CA SER A 386 12.70 -4.93 -9.30
C SER A 386 13.23 -3.55 -8.95
N ASP A 387 12.82 -2.49 -9.65
CA ASP A 387 13.33 -1.13 -9.44
C ASP A 387 12.73 -0.49 -8.18
N ARG A 388 11.66 -1.07 -7.65
CA ARG A 388 10.93 -0.59 -6.47
C ARG A 388 10.40 -1.73 -5.60
N PRO A 389 11.29 -2.55 -5.00
CA PRO A 389 10.88 -3.53 -4.03
C PRO A 389 10.29 -2.83 -2.80
N SER A 390 9.42 -3.52 -2.06
CA SER A 390 9.02 -3.07 -0.72
C SER A 390 10.24 -2.80 0.17
N VAL A 391 10.09 -1.93 1.16
CA VAL A 391 11.21 -1.55 2.01
C VAL A 391 11.69 -2.73 2.86
N ASN A 392 12.99 -3.03 2.81
CA ASN A 392 13.64 -3.98 3.70
C ASN A 392 13.64 -3.44 5.15
N MET A 393 12.68 -3.87 5.96
CA MET A 393 12.51 -3.40 7.33
C MET A 393 13.70 -3.73 8.24
N CYS A 394 14.52 -4.75 7.93
CA CYS A 394 15.69 -5.07 8.75
C CYS A 394 16.81 -4.04 8.67
N THR A 395 16.98 -3.40 7.51
CA THR A 395 18.09 -2.45 7.28
C THR A 395 17.63 -1.01 7.13
N ARG A 396 16.34 -0.79 6.84
CA ARG A 396 15.78 0.54 6.51
C ARG A 396 14.75 1.03 7.50
N PHE A 397 14.58 0.37 8.66
CA PHE A 397 13.64 0.81 9.69
C PHE A 397 13.89 2.28 10.09
N ASP A 398 15.16 2.63 10.36
CA ASP A 398 15.54 3.99 10.75
C ASP A 398 15.23 5.05 9.67
N ASP A 399 15.31 4.67 8.39
CA ASP A 399 14.95 5.56 7.29
C ASP A 399 13.45 5.89 7.26
N LEU A 400 12.63 4.98 7.77
CA LEU A 400 11.17 5.07 7.82
C LEU A 400 10.63 5.61 9.13
N LYS A 401 11.41 5.52 10.22
CA LYS A 401 10.95 5.79 11.59
C LYS A 401 10.17 7.10 11.68
N ASP A 402 10.67 8.18 11.10
CA ASP A 402 10.01 9.49 11.11
C ASP A 402 9.35 9.84 9.76
N LYS A 403 9.12 8.87 8.87
CA LYS A 403 8.59 9.11 7.52
C LYS A 403 7.32 8.35 7.19
N HIS A 404 7.00 7.28 7.92
CA HIS A 404 5.85 6.44 7.64
C HIS A 404 5.14 6.01 8.92
N GLY A 405 3.82 6.17 9.02
CA GLY A 405 3.12 5.94 10.29
C GLY A 405 3.10 4.48 10.76
N LEU A 406 3.41 3.52 9.86
CA LEU A 406 3.63 2.11 10.18
C LEU A 406 4.63 1.90 11.33
N THR A 407 5.73 2.68 11.36
CA THR A 407 6.75 2.58 12.41
C THR A 407 6.24 3.04 13.77
N HIS A 408 4.99 3.49 13.88
CA HIS A 408 4.37 3.77 15.17
C HIS A 408 3.12 2.94 15.40
N MET A 409 2.86 1.91 14.58
CA MET A 409 1.71 1.03 14.79
C MET A 409 1.94 0.05 15.95
N TYR A 410 0.96 -0.05 16.85
CA TYR A 410 0.90 -1.08 17.89
C TYR A 410 0.20 -2.31 17.30
N GLY A 411 0.65 -3.49 17.72
CA GLY A 411 0.05 -4.74 17.30
C GLY A 411 0.56 -5.93 18.12
N ALA A 412 -0.07 -7.06 17.86
CA ALA A 412 0.44 -8.36 18.20
C ALA A 412 0.60 -9.16 16.89
N CYS A 413 1.56 -10.08 16.86
CA CYS A 413 1.77 -10.97 15.74
C CYS A 413 2.02 -12.40 16.22
N ILE A 414 1.80 -13.32 15.30
CA ILE A 414 2.08 -14.73 15.43
C ILE A 414 3.56 -14.94 15.13
N ASN A 415 4.28 -15.48 16.12
CA ASN A 415 5.69 -15.81 16.07
C ASN A 415 5.89 -17.29 15.71
N SER A 416 5.20 -17.73 14.66
CA SER A 416 5.22 -19.10 14.15
C SER A 416 4.87 -19.08 12.67
N THR A 417 5.39 -20.02 11.89
CA THR A 417 5.09 -20.18 10.46
C THR A 417 3.68 -20.77 10.34
N ILE A 418 2.74 -20.01 9.80
CA ILE A 418 1.31 -20.34 9.77
C ILE A 418 0.66 -19.72 8.52
N PRO A 419 -0.26 -20.43 7.84
CA PRO A 419 -0.97 -19.89 6.69
C PRO A 419 -2.03 -18.88 7.14
N VAL A 420 -1.75 -17.60 6.91
CA VAL A 420 -2.71 -16.50 7.12
C VAL A 420 -2.71 -15.64 5.87
N LEU A 421 -3.86 -15.53 5.21
CA LEU A 421 -4.09 -14.58 4.14
C LEU A 421 -4.23 -13.16 4.72
N SER A 422 -3.50 -12.20 4.15
CA SER A 422 -3.63 -10.77 4.44
C SER A 422 -3.69 -9.98 3.13
N THR A 423 -4.27 -8.78 3.15
CA THR A 423 -4.29 -7.90 1.97
C THR A 423 -2.90 -7.46 1.55
N THR A 424 -1.97 -7.38 2.52
CA THR A 424 -0.61 -6.92 2.32
C THR A 424 0.27 -7.29 3.53
N ARG A 425 1.57 -7.04 3.41
CA ARG A 425 2.56 -7.15 4.50
C ARG A 425 3.79 -6.29 4.24
N VAL A 426 4.70 -6.27 5.19
CA VAL A 426 6.06 -5.74 4.99
C VAL A 426 7.07 -6.86 4.84
N SER A 427 8.31 -6.52 4.50
CA SER A 427 9.35 -7.47 4.12
C SER A 427 9.84 -8.41 5.24
N THR A 428 9.47 -8.19 6.49
CA THR A 428 9.86 -9.05 7.62
C THR A 428 8.78 -10.04 8.02
N PHE A 429 7.54 -9.83 7.53
CA PHE A 429 6.39 -10.65 7.82
C PHE A 429 6.23 -11.78 6.80
N GLN A 430 5.52 -12.82 7.21
CA GLN A 430 5.23 -14.05 6.46
C GLN A 430 3.74 -14.22 6.14
N ASP A 431 2.92 -13.18 6.35
CA ASP A 431 1.54 -13.21 5.86
C ASP A 431 1.51 -13.53 4.35
N ILE A 432 0.53 -14.32 3.92
CA ILE A 432 0.33 -14.60 2.50
C ILE A 432 -0.47 -13.45 1.91
N THR A 433 0.16 -12.66 1.03
CA THR A 433 -0.54 -11.58 0.34
C THR A 433 -1.57 -12.16 -0.61
N THR A 434 -2.78 -11.62 -0.60
CA THR A 434 -3.85 -12.08 -1.47
C THR A 434 -4.55 -10.94 -2.20
N ALA A 435 -5.32 -11.29 -3.23
CA ALA A 435 -6.11 -10.34 -3.99
C ALA A 435 -7.03 -9.55 -3.04
N SER A 436 -6.74 -8.27 -2.87
CA SER A 436 -7.51 -7.46 -1.94
C SER A 436 -8.97 -7.36 -2.37
N TRP A 437 -9.87 -7.56 -1.41
CA TRP A 437 -11.31 -7.40 -1.61
C TRP A 437 -11.66 -6.02 -2.20
N CYS A 438 -10.89 -4.97 -1.85
CA CYS A 438 -11.05 -3.62 -2.41
C CYS A 438 -11.01 -3.65 -3.94
N TYR A 439 -10.09 -4.39 -4.54
CA TYR A 439 -9.88 -4.38 -5.98
C TYR A 439 -10.98 -5.08 -6.77
N GLY A 440 -11.78 -5.94 -6.12
CA GLY A 440 -12.96 -6.56 -6.70
C GLY A 440 -14.28 -5.86 -6.35
N ASP A 441 -14.22 -4.81 -5.54
CA ASP A 441 -15.37 -4.09 -5.02
C ASP A 441 -15.68 -2.84 -5.89
N PRO A 442 -16.93 -2.66 -6.35
CA PRO A 442 -17.30 -1.53 -7.20
C PRO A 442 -17.11 -0.16 -6.54
N ASN A 443 -17.04 -0.05 -5.21
CA ASN A 443 -16.78 1.21 -4.51
C ASN A 443 -15.32 1.69 -4.70
N TYR A 444 -14.43 0.79 -5.08
CA TYR A 444 -12.99 1.03 -5.26
C TYR A 444 -12.53 0.83 -6.71
N ARG A 445 -13.47 0.78 -7.66
CA ARG A 445 -13.21 0.67 -9.09
C ARG A 445 -13.96 1.75 -9.85
N LEU A 446 -13.52 2.07 -11.07
CA LEU A 446 -14.36 2.83 -11.99
C LEU A 446 -15.30 1.87 -12.69
N THR A 447 -16.59 2.19 -12.65
CA THR A 447 -17.65 1.43 -13.33
C THR A 447 -18.10 2.21 -14.56
N ASN A 448 -18.99 1.64 -15.38
CA ASN A 448 -19.56 2.37 -16.52
C ASN A 448 -20.20 3.71 -16.11
N ALA A 449 -20.79 3.79 -14.92
CA ALA A 449 -21.41 5.01 -14.39
C ALA A 449 -20.40 6.04 -13.87
N THR A 450 -19.19 5.61 -13.50
CA THR A 450 -18.15 6.47 -12.90
C THR A 450 -16.88 6.56 -13.76
N ARG A 451 -16.93 6.03 -14.99
CA ARG A 451 -15.80 5.96 -15.91
C ARG A 451 -15.21 7.34 -16.17
N ASP A 452 -13.89 7.41 -16.17
CA ASP A 452 -13.19 8.60 -16.63
C ASP A 452 -13.23 8.69 -18.15
N VAL A 453 -13.99 9.68 -18.64
CA VAL A 453 -14.17 9.97 -20.07
C VAL A 453 -13.36 11.19 -20.53
N ILE A 454 -12.60 11.83 -19.63
CA ILE A 454 -11.80 13.01 -19.97
C ILE A 454 -10.49 12.50 -20.58
N PRO A 455 -10.17 12.83 -21.85
CA PRO A 455 -8.89 12.49 -22.46
C PRO A 455 -7.73 13.15 -21.70
N TYR A 456 -6.59 12.45 -21.60
CA TYR A 456 -5.40 12.92 -20.89
C TYR A 456 -4.99 14.35 -21.30
N ALA A 457 -4.99 14.64 -22.61
CA ALA A 457 -4.63 15.93 -23.16
C ALA A 457 -5.52 17.11 -22.68
N ARG A 458 -6.77 16.83 -22.25
CA ARG A 458 -7.72 17.86 -21.75
C ARG A 458 -7.72 18.00 -20.23
N LYS A 459 -6.94 17.20 -19.50
CA LYS A 459 -6.85 17.28 -18.04
C LYS A 459 -5.94 18.42 -17.60
N LYS A 460 -6.15 18.90 -16.38
CA LYS A 460 -5.34 19.93 -15.73
C LYS A 460 -3.91 19.42 -15.48
N ASN A 461 -2.89 20.22 -15.77
CA ASN A 461 -1.48 19.92 -15.45
C ASN A 461 -1.24 20.06 -13.93
N SER A 462 -1.86 19.19 -13.15
CA SER A 462 -1.84 19.24 -11.69
C SER A 462 -1.79 17.85 -11.09
N ILE A 463 -1.08 17.72 -9.97
CA ILE A 463 -1.14 16.53 -9.12
C ILE A 463 -2.24 16.68 -8.07
N TYR A 464 -3.09 15.67 -7.97
CA TYR A 464 -4.25 15.70 -7.09
C TYR A 464 -4.23 14.60 -6.03
N TRP A 465 -4.60 15.00 -4.81
CA TRP A 465 -4.90 14.08 -3.72
C TRP A 465 -5.91 14.68 -2.74
N ARG A 466 -6.88 13.86 -2.35
CA ARG A 466 -7.72 14.07 -1.16
C ARG A 466 -7.74 12.82 -0.32
N GLY A 467 -7.71 13.02 0.99
CA GLY A 467 -7.86 11.97 1.96
C GLY A 467 -7.91 12.52 3.37
N SER A 468 -7.81 11.62 4.33
CA SER A 468 -7.63 11.94 5.73
C SER A 468 -6.27 11.46 6.22
N ASN A 469 -5.89 11.88 7.42
CA ASN A 469 -4.65 11.53 8.11
C ASN A 469 -4.60 10.08 8.65
N THR A 470 -5.26 9.12 7.98
CA THR A 470 -5.09 7.69 8.31
C THR A 470 -3.64 7.24 8.04
N GLY A 471 -3.26 6.07 8.57
CA GLY A 471 -1.87 5.63 8.63
C GLY A 471 -1.19 5.90 9.97
N SER A 472 -1.90 6.50 10.93
CA SER A 472 -1.43 6.84 12.27
C SER A 472 -2.21 6.15 13.40
N ARG A 473 -3.08 5.19 13.05
CA ARG A 473 -4.20 4.68 13.87
C ARG A 473 -3.84 4.37 15.32
N ALA A 474 -2.67 3.79 15.53
CA ALA A 474 -2.30 3.23 16.82
C ALA A 474 -1.57 4.24 17.72
N ASN A 475 -0.81 5.19 17.15
CA ASN A 475 0.03 6.08 17.94
C ASN A 475 -0.08 7.52 17.46
N LEU A 476 -1.11 8.15 17.99
CA LEU A 476 -1.53 9.48 17.64
C LEU A 476 -0.44 10.53 17.94
N GLN A 477 0.38 10.34 18.98
CA GLN A 477 1.45 11.28 19.37
C GLN A 477 2.43 11.57 18.22
N PHE A 478 2.63 10.62 17.30
CA PHE A 478 3.52 10.74 16.15
C PHE A 478 2.80 11.18 14.87
N SER A 479 1.67 11.89 14.98
CA SER A 479 0.88 12.32 13.81
C SER A 479 1.69 13.09 12.77
N PHE A 480 2.63 13.95 13.19
CA PHE A 480 3.55 14.70 12.29
C PHE A 480 4.63 13.83 11.63
N GLN A 481 4.78 12.57 12.02
CA GLN A 481 5.75 11.62 11.47
C GLN A 481 5.14 10.66 10.43
N THR A 482 3.86 10.84 10.12
CA THR A 482 3.18 9.97 9.16
C THR A 482 3.33 10.46 7.73
N HIS A 483 3.41 9.51 6.80
CA HIS A 483 3.62 9.75 5.37
C HIS A 483 2.56 10.65 4.75
N ARG A 484 1.27 10.54 5.15
CA ARG A 484 0.21 11.41 4.63
C ARG A 484 0.31 12.84 5.14
N VAL A 485 0.70 13.03 6.41
CA VAL A 485 0.95 14.37 6.95
C VAL A 485 2.14 15.01 6.23
N ARG A 486 3.23 14.24 6.06
CA ARG A 486 4.41 14.69 5.31
C ARG A 486 4.10 15.03 3.85
N LEU A 487 3.26 14.26 3.16
CA LEU A 487 2.81 14.59 1.81
C LEU A 487 2.13 15.96 1.77
N VAL A 488 1.17 16.22 2.66
CA VAL A 488 0.44 17.49 2.65
C VAL A 488 1.33 18.66 3.04
N MET A 489 2.27 18.47 3.99
CA MET A 489 3.30 19.47 4.30
C MET A 489 4.22 19.74 3.09
N MET A 490 4.66 18.69 2.38
CA MET A 490 5.46 18.83 1.16
C MET A 490 4.67 19.59 0.08
N ALA A 491 3.42 19.22 -0.15
CA ALA A 491 2.53 19.86 -1.11
C ALA A 491 2.35 21.36 -0.80
N HIS A 492 2.16 21.69 0.48
CA HIS A 492 2.05 23.07 0.95
C HIS A 492 3.33 23.86 0.69
N GLN A 493 4.50 23.31 1.05
CA GLN A 493 5.79 23.97 0.80
C GLN A 493 6.04 24.19 -0.69
N MET A 494 5.77 23.19 -1.53
CA MET A 494 5.89 23.30 -2.99
C MET A 494 5.00 24.41 -3.54
N LYS A 495 3.74 24.47 -3.09
CA LYS A 495 2.77 25.48 -3.53
C LYS A 495 3.19 26.90 -3.17
N LEU A 496 3.69 27.11 -1.95
CA LEU A 496 4.21 28.40 -1.51
C LEU A 496 5.43 28.81 -2.35
N LYS A 497 6.40 27.91 -2.51
CA LYS A 497 7.63 28.21 -3.26
C LYS A 497 7.37 28.45 -4.75
N ALA A 498 6.52 27.64 -5.39
CA ALA A 498 6.10 27.87 -6.78
C ALA A 498 5.40 29.22 -6.95
N THR A 499 4.56 29.62 -5.99
CA THR A 499 3.90 30.95 -6.01
C THR A 499 4.93 32.09 -5.92
N GLU A 500 5.89 31.98 -5.00
CA GLU A 500 6.96 32.96 -4.81
C GLU A 500 7.82 33.11 -6.07
N LEU A 501 8.31 31.99 -6.63
CA LEU A 501 9.15 32.00 -7.83
C LEU A 501 8.39 32.51 -9.06
N ALA A 502 7.12 32.11 -9.24
CA ALA A 502 6.29 32.62 -10.33
C ALA A 502 6.06 34.13 -10.23
N ALA A 503 5.88 34.67 -9.02
CA ALA A 503 5.75 36.11 -8.80
C ALA A 503 7.04 36.87 -9.16
N ARG A 504 8.20 36.32 -8.81
CA ARG A 504 9.51 36.89 -9.17
C ARG A 504 9.73 36.95 -10.69
N ILE A 505 9.39 35.89 -11.40
CA ILE A 505 9.52 35.84 -12.87
C ILE A 505 8.63 36.90 -13.51
N LYS A 506 7.38 37.06 -13.03
CA LYS A 506 6.47 38.12 -13.50
C LYS A 506 7.00 39.53 -13.24
N ALA A 507 7.79 39.72 -12.19
CA ALA A 507 8.45 40.99 -11.88
C ALA A 507 9.73 41.24 -12.69
N GLY A 508 10.04 40.41 -13.71
CA GLY A 508 11.21 40.55 -14.57
C GLY A 508 12.48 39.86 -14.04
N GLY A 509 12.37 39.05 -12.97
CA GLY A 509 13.49 38.28 -12.44
C GLY A 509 13.79 37.02 -13.26
N ASN A 510 15.03 36.51 -13.16
CA ASN A 510 15.43 35.26 -13.81
C ASN A 510 14.94 34.02 -13.02
N ALA A 511 14.25 33.10 -13.70
CA ALA A 511 13.72 31.86 -13.13
C ALA A 511 14.79 30.87 -12.63
N THR A 512 16.01 30.95 -13.17
CA THR A 512 17.06 29.95 -12.93
C THR A 512 18.13 30.41 -11.94
N THR A 513 18.03 31.63 -11.42
CA THR A 513 18.98 32.20 -10.46
C THR A 513 18.36 32.25 -9.07
N PHE A 514 18.95 31.54 -8.12
CA PHE A 514 18.46 31.44 -6.75
C PHE A 514 19.42 32.08 -5.75
N SER A 515 18.88 32.92 -4.89
CA SER A 515 19.57 33.49 -3.73
C SER A 515 19.62 32.48 -2.58
N PRO A 516 20.49 32.65 -1.57
CA PRO A 516 20.50 31.79 -0.39
C PRO A 516 19.14 31.68 0.34
N ALA A 517 18.33 32.74 0.30
CA ALA A 517 17.00 32.74 0.90
C ALA A 517 16.01 31.81 0.19
N ASP A 518 16.19 31.58 -1.12
CA ASP A 518 15.28 30.74 -1.92
C ASP A 518 15.29 29.29 -1.49
N TYR A 519 16.44 28.82 -1.01
CA TYR A 519 16.60 27.45 -0.54
C TYR A 519 15.81 27.20 0.74
N ASN A 520 15.45 28.22 1.51
CA ASN A 520 14.74 28.02 2.77
C ASN A 520 13.30 27.54 2.54
N ARG A 521 12.90 26.53 3.33
CA ARG A 521 11.52 26.07 3.45
C ARG A 521 10.83 26.76 4.63
N VAL A 522 9.51 26.83 4.58
CA VAL A 522 8.71 27.17 5.77
C VAL A 522 8.98 26.12 6.84
N GLY A 523 9.26 26.57 8.07
CA GLY A 523 9.53 25.71 9.21
C GLY A 523 8.31 24.86 9.57
N LEU A 524 8.23 23.66 9.01
CA LEU A 524 7.22 22.65 9.33
C LEU A 524 7.87 21.49 10.07
N PRO A 525 7.18 20.87 11.04
CA PRO A 525 7.72 19.73 11.78
C PRO A 525 8.15 18.61 10.84
N ASN A 526 9.31 18.01 11.12
CA ASN A 526 9.77 16.80 10.44
C ASN A 526 9.91 16.93 8.91
N MET A 527 10.16 18.15 8.41
CA MET A 527 10.46 18.43 7.01
C MET A 527 11.92 18.88 6.86
N PRO A 528 12.59 18.60 5.72
CA PRO A 528 13.89 19.19 5.43
C PRO A 528 13.83 20.71 5.54
N ALA A 529 14.93 21.33 6.00
CA ALA A 529 15.01 22.78 6.16
C ALA A 529 15.17 23.53 4.83
N THR A 530 15.74 22.87 3.82
CA THR A 530 16.07 23.49 2.54
C THR A 530 15.57 22.70 1.33
N PHE A 531 15.29 23.41 0.24
CA PHE A 531 15.18 22.85 -1.09
C PHE A 531 16.57 22.58 -1.67
N SER A 532 16.68 21.63 -2.60
CA SER A 532 17.85 21.50 -3.46
C SER A 532 17.76 22.40 -4.69
N GLN A 533 18.88 22.64 -5.36
CA GLN A 533 18.91 23.37 -6.63
C GLN A 533 17.97 22.75 -7.67
N ALA A 534 17.95 21.42 -7.78
CA ALA A 534 17.09 20.69 -8.71
C ALA A 534 15.60 20.90 -8.39
N GLN A 535 15.23 20.89 -7.10
CA GLN A 535 13.86 21.18 -6.66
C GLN A 535 13.46 22.61 -6.99
N LEU A 536 14.32 23.60 -6.72
CA LEU A 536 14.03 25.00 -7.06
C LEU A 536 13.89 25.22 -8.57
N SER A 537 14.78 24.61 -9.36
CA SER A 537 14.69 24.63 -10.82
C SER A 537 13.34 24.10 -11.30
N ALA A 538 12.91 22.93 -10.82
CA ALA A 538 11.60 22.37 -11.16
C ALA A 538 10.44 23.28 -10.71
N LEU A 539 10.47 23.76 -9.46
CA LEU A 539 9.43 24.64 -8.91
C LEU A 539 9.33 25.99 -9.64
N SER A 540 10.42 26.49 -10.24
CA SER A 540 10.42 27.73 -11.03
C SER A 540 9.59 27.62 -12.32
N ARG A 541 9.33 26.40 -12.80
CA ARG A 541 8.53 26.09 -13.99
C ARG A 541 7.11 25.63 -13.65
N LEU A 542 6.77 25.55 -12.37
CA LEU A 542 5.46 25.17 -11.88
C LEU A 542 4.68 26.39 -11.38
N ASP A 543 3.37 26.23 -11.27
CA ASP A 543 2.50 27.24 -10.67
C ASP A 543 1.75 26.68 -9.44
N LYS A 544 1.09 27.56 -8.69
CA LYS A 544 0.40 27.20 -7.44
C LYS A 544 -0.72 26.15 -7.62
N ASN A 545 -1.26 26.02 -8.83
CA ASN A 545 -2.31 25.09 -9.20
C ASN A 545 -1.75 23.77 -9.71
N SER A 546 -0.43 23.67 -9.97
CA SER A 546 0.23 22.41 -10.32
C SER A 546 0.18 21.38 -9.18
N VAL A 547 -0.08 21.82 -7.94
CA VAL A 547 -0.14 20.97 -6.76
C VAL A 547 -1.45 21.18 -6.00
N ASP A 548 -2.27 20.12 -5.95
CA ASP A 548 -3.54 20.11 -5.25
C ASP A 548 -3.70 18.84 -4.39
N MET A 549 -2.94 18.79 -3.30
CA MET A 549 -2.94 17.68 -2.35
C MET A 549 -3.20 18.19 -0.95
N ASN A 550 -4.30 17.76 -0.33
CA ASN A 550 -4.67 18.22 1.00
C ASN A 550 -5.61 17.25 1.73
N PHE A 551 -5.69 17.38 3.04
CA PHE A 551 -6.69 16.68 3.85
C PHE A 551 -8.07 17.31 3.69
N VAL A 552 -9.09 16.46 3.59
CA VAL A 552 -10.50 16.86 3.68
C VAL A 552 -11.08 16.66 5.07
N ASN A 553 -10.42 15.84 5.88
CA ASN A 553 -10.80 15.53 7.25
C ASN A 553 -9.57 15.13 8.06
N LEU A 554 -9.62 15.40 9.37
CA LEU A 554 -8.67 14.88 10.35
C LEU A 554 -9.40 13.94 11.30
N HIS A 555 -8.92 12.72 11.43
CA HIS A 555 -9.36 11.78 12.45
C HIS A 555 -8.67 12.07 13.78
N TYR A 556 -9.31 11.60 14.86
CA TYR A 556 -8.79 11.63 16.23
C TYR A 556 -8.65 13.03 16.86
N CYS A 557 -9.36 14.04 16.38
CA CYS A 557 -9.32 15.38 16.98
C CYS A 557 -9.94 15.45 18.38
N ASP A 558 -10.79 14.49 18.74
CA ASP A 558 -11.28 14.27 20.11
C ASP A 558 -10.15 13.84 21.05
N LYS A 559 -9.19 13.05 20.54
CA LYS A 559 -8.05 12.53 21.31
C LYS A 559 -6.81 13.43 21.22
N LEU A 560 -6.66 14.17 20.13
CA LEU A 560 -5.57 15.10 19.88
C LEU A 560 -6.07 16.48 19.40
N PRO A 561 -6.76 17.24 20.26
CA PRO A 561 -7.26 18.55 19.89
C PRO A 561 -6.12 19.50 19.48
N LYS A 562 -5.00 19.52 20.23
CA LYS A 562 -3.84 20.36 19.93
C LYS A 562 -3.26 20.12 18.54
N PHE A 563 -3.04 18.87 18.16
CA PHE A 563 -2.56 18.52 16.81
C PHE A 563 -3.51 19.07 15.74
N CYS A 564 -4.82 18.84 15.90
CA CYS A 564 -5.79 19.28 14.91
C CYS A 564 -5.90 20.81 14.82
N ASP A 565 -5.82 21.51 15.96
CA ASP A 565 -5.88 22.96 16.01
C ASP A 565 -4.62 23.59 15.39
N GLU A 566 -3.43 23.09 15.76
CA GLU A 566 -2.16 23.49 15.17
C GLU A 566 -2.12 23.22 13.66
N TRP A 567 -2.62 22.04 13.24
CA TRP A 567 -2.71 21.70 11.82
C TRP A 567 -3.60 22.67 11.07
N LYS A 568 -4.84 22.90 11.53
CA LYS A 568 -5.80 23.78 10.85
C LYS A 568 -5.33 25.23 10.80
N ALA A 569 -4.60 25.68 11.83
CA ALA A 569 -3.99 27.00 11.84
C ALA A 569 -2.86 27.14 10.81
N THR A 570 -2.16 26.05 10.50
CA THR A 570 -1.00 26.04 9.58
C THR A 570 -1.42 25.75 8.13
N ILE A 571 -2.21 24.70 7.92
CA ILE A 571 -2.66 24.22 6.61
C ILE A 571 -4.18 23.99 6.67
N PRO A 572 -5.00 24.92 6.14
CA PRO A 572 -6.44 24.76 6.11
C PRO A 572 -6.86 23.50 5.34
N LEU A 573 -7.91 22.83 5.84
CA LEU A 573 -8.46 21.64 5.18
C LEU A 573 -9.12 22.00 3.84
N ALA A 574 -9.00 21.11 2.86
CA ALA A 574 -9.75 21.20 1.62
C ALA A 574 -11.20 20.76 1.82
N THR A 575 -12.07 21.19 0.90
CA THR A 575 -13.45 20.73 0.85
C THR A 575 -13.52 19.27 0.40
N ARG A 576 -14.55 18.55 0.87
CA ARG A 576 -14.83 17.20 0.38
C ARG A 576 -15.37 17.28 -1.03
N GLU A 577 -14.76 16.52 -1.93
CA GLU A 577 -15.11 16.51 -3.36
C GLU A 577 -15.56 15.11 -3.82
N PRO A 578 -16.41 15.01 -4.84
CA PRO A 578 -16.73 13.72 -5.47
C PRO A 578 -15.48 13.04 -6.00
N ALA A 579 -15.43 11.70 -5.96
CA ALA A 579 -14.27 10.92 -6.40
C ALA A 579 -13.83 11.24 -7.84
N LYS A 580 -14.77 11.59 -8.72
CA LYS A 580 -14.49 11.94 -10.13
C LYS A 580 -13.59 13.17 -10.30
N THR A 581 -13.57 14.07 -9.31
CA THR A 581 -12.76 15.31 -9.34
C THR A 581 -11.27 15.01 -9.48
N ALA A 582 -10.82 13.90 -8.89
CA ALA A 582 -9.44 13.46 -9.04
C ALA A 582 -9.04 13.31 -10.51
N PHE A 583 -9.94 12.77 -11.33
CA PHE A 583 -9.71 12.46 -12.73
C PHE A 583 -9.88 13.66 -13.66
N GLU A 584 -10.08 14.87 -13.14
CA GLU A 584 -9.92 16.10 -13.94
C GLU A 584 -8.43 16.50 -14.07
N ASN A 585 -7.55 15.86 -13.31
CA ASN A 585 -6.14 16.18 -13.19
C ASN A 585 -5.29 15.13 -13.90
N LYS A 586 -4.21 15.55 -14.55
CA LYS A 586 -3.29 14.65 -15.25
C LYS A 586 -2.60 13.71 -14.29
N PHE A 587 -2.29 14.13 -13.07
CA PHE A 587 -1.59 13.30 -12.09
C PHE A 587 -2.45 13.05 -10.87
N VAL A 588 -2.49 11.80 -10.42
CA VAL A 588 -3.21 11.39 -9.20
C VAL A 588 -2.25 10.65 -8.27
N MET A 589 -2.23 11.04 -7.00
CA MET A 589 -1.35 10.43 -6.02
C MET A 589 -2.08 9.29 -5.27
N ASP A 590 -1.43 8.14 -5.16
CA ASP A 590 -1.79 7.01 -4.32
C ASP A 590 -0.80 6.89 -3.15
N LEU A 591 -1.34 6.70 -1.94
CA LEU A 591 -0.54 6.47 -0.75
C LEU A 591 -1.21 5.45 0.16
N ASP A 592 -0.35 4.68 0.81
CA ASP A 592 -0.66 3.85 1.96
C ASP A 592 -1.59 4.58 2.95
N GLY A 593 -2.52 3.85 3.55
CA GLY A 593 -3.30 4.25 4.71
C GLY A 593 -2.71 3.64 5.98
N ASN A 594 -3.56 3.00 6.79
CA ASN A 594 -3.08 2.10 7.86
C ASN A 594 -2.50 0.79 7.30
N SER A 595 -2.69 0.57 6.01
CA SER A 595 -2.26 -0.58 5.22
C SER A 595 -2.07 -0.08 3.77
N MET A 596 -2.00 -0.99 2.81
CA MET A 596 -2.07 -0.66 1.38
C MET A 596 -3.30 0.19 1.01
N SER A 597 -3.23 0.90 -0.11
CA SER A 597 -4.33 1.75 -0.58
C SER A 597 -5.35 0.97 -1.42
N GLY A 598 -6.55 0.76 -0.87
CA GLY A 598 -7.66 0.17 -1.64
C GLY A 598 -8.10 1.01 -2.86
N ARG A 599 -7.66 2.27 -2.99
CA ARG A 599 -8.04 3.15 -4.12
C ARG A 599 -7.16 2.97 -5.36
N PHE A 600 -6.04 2.26 -5.26
CA PHE A 600 -5.03 2.22 -6.30
C PHE A 600 -5.61 1.80 -7.65
N TYR A 601 -6.41 0.74 -7.67
CA TYR A 601 -7.03 0.20 -8.88
C TYR A 601 -8.02 1.17 -9.54
N ARG A 602 -8.75 1.97 -8.76
CA ARG A 602 -9.59 3.04 -9.29
C ARG A 602 -8.79 4.11 -10.03
N MET A 603 -7.57 4.38 -9.57
CA MET A 603 -6.68 5.35 -10.21
C MET A 603 -6.10 4.78 -11.50
N LEU A 604 -5.72 3.50 -11.50
CA LEU A 604 -5.24 2.82 -12.71
C LEU A 604 -6.31 2.73 -13.80
N ASP A 605 -7.60 2.61 -13.43
CA ASP A 605 -8.73 2.60 -14.38
C ASP A 605 -8.95 3.97 -15.08
N SER A 606 -8.32 5.04 -14.59
CA SER A 606 -8.53 6.40 -15.10
C SER A 606 -7.62 6.73 -16.28
N ASN A 607 -7.88 7.83 -16.97
CA ASN A 607 -6.96 8.41 -17.96
C ASN A 607 -5.92 9.33 -17.30
N SER A 608 -5.64 9.19 -15.99
CA SER A 608 -4.65 9.99 -15.28
C SER A 608 -3.38 9.17 -15.04
N LEU A 609 -2.23 9.83 -15.06
CA LEU A 609 -0.95 9.24 -14.68
C LEU A 609 -0.90 9.09 -13.15
N VAL A 610 -0.78 7.85 -12.69
CA VAL A 610 -0.78 7.52 -11.26
C VAL A 610 0.63 7.67 -10.69
N PHE A 611 0.74 8.34 -9.55
CA PHE A 611 1.94 8.39 -8.72
C PHE A 611 1.67 7.55 -7.48
N LYS A 612 2.55 6.62 -7.10
CA LYS A 612 2.32 5.73 -5.95
C LYS A 612 3.50 5.75 -5.01
N GLN A 613 3.23 5.96 -3.73
CA GLN A 613 4.17 5.68 -2.65
C GLN A 613 3.62 4.53 -1.81
N THR A 614 4.41 3.47 -1.67
CA THR A 614 4.09 2.37 -0.75
C THR A 614 5.34 1.80 -0.08
N VAL A 615 5.20 1.26 1.13
CA VAL A 615 6.24 0.44 1.79
C VAL A 615 5.87 -1.04 1.85
N TYR A 616 4.69 -1.37 1.36
CA TYR A 616 4.08 -2.68 1.49
C TYR A 616 4.35 -3.57 0.27
N VAL A 617 4.27 -4.88 0.49
CA VAL A 617 4.21 -5.91 -0.55
C VAL A 617 2.75 -6.22 -0.86
N GLU A 618 2.37 -6.18 -2.13
CA GLU A 618 1.03 -6.56 -2.59
C GLU A 618 1.10 -7.74 -3.57
N TRP A 619 0.02 -8.52 -3.66
CA TRP A 619 -0.07 -9.70 -4.53
C TRP A 619 0.17 -9.41 -6.03
N HIS A 620 -0.04 -8.15 -6.44
CA HIS A 620 0.06 -7.70 -7.83
C HIS A 620 1.42 -7.12 -8.19
N ASP A 621 2.41 -7.15 -7.29
CA ASP A 621 3.71 -6.53 -7.55
C ASP A 621 4.45 -7.18 -8.73
N ASP A 622 4.13 -8.41 -9.13
CA ASP A 622 4.66 -9.03 -10.37
C ASP A 622 3.88 -8.65 -11.64
N ARG A 623 2.79 -7.89 -11.52
CA ARG A 623 1.82 -7.63 -12.59
C ARG A 623 1.74 -6.16 -12.94
N ILE A 624 2.05 -5.26 -12.01
CA ILE A 624 1.93 -3.82 -12.21
C ILE A 624 3.33 -3.21 -12.22
N VAL A 625 3.78 -2.83 -13.42
CA VAL A 625 5.15 -2.38 -13.66
C VAL A 625 5.34 -0.89 -13.29
N PRO A 626 6.21 -0.57 -12.32
CA PRO A 626 6.63 0.81 -12.05
C PRO A 626 7.25 1.43 -13.32
N TRP A 627 7.08 2.74 -13.49
CA TRP A 627 7.47 3.52 -14.68
C TRP A 627 6.79 3.15 -16.00
N LEU A 628 5.88 2.18 -15.99
CA LEU A 628 4.98 1.93 -17.12
C LEU A 628 3.52 2.20 -16.74
N HIS A 629 3.04 1.55 -15.68
CA HIS A 629 1.65 1.71 -15.22
C HIS A 629 1.50 2.81 -14.17
N TYR A 630 2.57 3.19 -13.49
CA TYR A 630 2.57 4.27 -12.50
C TYR A 630 3.97 4.82 -12.26
N VAL A 631 4.05 6.04 -11.74
CA VAL A 631 5.31 6.67 -11.31
C VAL A 631 5.56 6.32 -9.83
N PRO A 632 6.61 5.55 -9.50
CA PRO A 632 6.91 5.25 -8.12
C PRO A 632 7.54 6.44 -7.39
N VAL A 633 7.05 6.72 -6.19
CA VAL A 633 7.47 7.84 -5.34
C VAL A 633 8.06 7.32 -4.04
N HIS A 634 9.24 7.81 -3.70
CA HIS A 634 9.95 7.52 -2.47
C HIS A 634 9.22 8.14 -1.26
N VAL A 635 9.32 7.50 -0.10
CA VAL A 635 8.69 7.94 1.16
C VAL A 635 9.14 9.33 1.63
N GLY A 636 10.24 9.84 1.08
CA GLY A 636 10.75 11.20 1.34
C GLY A 636 10.01 12.30 0.56
N PHE A 637 9.36 11.96 -0.57
CA PHE A 637 8.65 12.88 -1.48
C PHE A 637 9.52 13.98 -2.11
N GLU A 638 10.84 13.90 -2.01
CA GLU A 638 11.76 14.97 -2.42
C GLU A 638 11.88 15.11 -3.94
N GLU A 639 11.57 14.05 -4.69
CA GLU A 639 11.57 14.03 -6.14
C GLU A 639 10.28 14.60 -6.75
N LEU A 640 9.22 14.80 -5.96
CA LEU A 640 7.91 15.24 -6.47
C LEU A 640 7.98 16.50 -7.35
N PRO A 641 8.72 17.56 -6.99
CA PRO A 641 8.82 18.74 -7.85
C PRO A 641 9.37 18.40 -9.24
N ILE A 642 10.41 17.57 -9.29
CA ILE A 642 11.11 17.17 -10.52
C ILE A 642 10.17 16.31 -11.39
N LEU A 643 9.51 15.32 -10.78
CA LEU A 643 8.56 14.47 -11.49
C LEU A 643 7.39 15.28 -12.08
N ILE A 644 6.77 16.16 -11.28
CA ILE A 644 5.62 16.97 -11.71
C ILE A 644 6.03 17.92 -12.83
N ASP A 645 7.18 18.60 -12.71
CA ASP A 645 7.70 19.47 -13.76
C ASP A 645 8.00 18.69 -15.05
N PHE A 646 8.66 17.54 -14.94
CA PHE A 646 8.95 16.70 -16.11
C PHE A 646 7.68 16.32 -16.87
N PHE A 647 6.70 15.71 -16.20
CA PHE A 647 5.47 15.27 -16.87
C PHE A 647 4.54 16.44 -17.27
N SER A 648 4.69 17.63 -16.68
CA SER A 648 3.89 18.81 -17.04
C SER A 648 4.47 19.61 -18.20
N ASN A 649 5.79 19.81 -18.21
CA ASN A 649 6.44 20.85 -19.01
C ASN A 649 7.53 20.31 -19.96
N HIS A 650 8.15 19.17 -19.65
CA HIS A 650 9.16 18.60 -20.54
C HIS A 650 8.48 17.96 -21.77
N PRO A 651 8.91 18.23 -23.02
CA PRO A 651 8.27 17.67 -24.22
C PRO A 651 8.17 16.15 -24.17
N LYS A 652 9.29 15.48 -23.84
CA LYS A 652 9.31 14.02 -23.65
C LYS A 652 8.42 13.58 -22.49
N GLY A 653 8.37 14.35 -21.40
CA GLY A 653 7.56 14.01 -20.24
C GLY A 653 6.06 14.09 -20.51
N GLN A 654 5.61 15.05 -21.32
CA GLN A 654 4.21 15.12 -21.75
C GLN A 654 3.82 13.90 -22.61
N GLN A 655 4.70 13.49 -23.53
CA GLN A 655 4.49 12.29 -24.35
C GLN A 655 4.44 11.03 -23.47
N LEU A 656 5.46 10.82 -22.64
CA LEU A 656 5.56 9.65 -21.77
C LEU A 656 4.43 9.61 -20.73
N GLY A 657 4.01 10.76 -20.20
CA GLY A 657 2.91 10.82 -19.25
C GLY A 657 1.57 10.43 -19.84
N ALA A 658 1.30 10.81 -21.09
CA ALA A 658 0.11 10.37 -21.82
C ALA A 658 0.16 8.86 -22.12
N MET A 659 1.32 8.39 -22.59
CA MET A 659 1.62 6.98 -22.86
C MET A 659 1.38 6.12 -21.61
N MET A 660 1.99 6.46 -20.47
CA MET A 660 1.86 5.71 -19.22
C MET A 660 0.42 5.70 -18.68
N ALA A 661 -0.31 6.82 -18.78
CA ALA A 661 -1.71 6.87 -18.35
C ALA A 661 -2.60 5.94 -19.19
N ASP A 662 -2.35 5.87 -20.50
CA ASP A 662 -3.06 4.96 -21.40
C ASP A 662 -2.67 3.50 -21.15
N ALA A 663 -1.37 3.19 -21.03
CA ALA A 663 -0.86 1.87 -20.71
C ALA A 663 -1.45 1.34 -19.39
N SER A 664 -1.47 2.17 -18.34
CA SER A 664 -2.13 1.86 -17.06
C SER A 664 -3.59 1.45 -17.24
N LYS A 665 -4.36 2.27 -17.98
CA LYS A 665 -5.79 2.05 -18.17
C LYS A 665 -6.08 0.80 -18.99
N GLN A 666 -5.33 0.60 -20.07
CA GLN A 666 -5.47 -0.60 -20.91
C GLN A 666 -5.14 -1.85 -20.09
N TRP A 667 -4.03 -1.83 -19.34
CA TRP A 667 -3.64 -2.93 -18.47
C TRP A 667 -4.66 -3.22 -17.38
N ALA A 668 -5.22 -2.17 -16.76
CA ALA A 668 -6.26 -2.34 -15.75
C ALA A 668 -7.54 -2.98 -16.32
N ALA A 669 -7.87 -2.67 -17.58
CA ALA A 669 -9.02 -3.22 -18.29
C ALA A 669 -8.80 -4.65 -18.80
N SER A 670 -7.56 -5.08 -19.05
CA SER A 670 -7.24 -6.41 -19.59
C SER A 670 -6.79 -7.42 -18.54
N THR A 671 -6.10 -6.97 -17.49
CA THR A 671 -5.31 -7.86 -16.62
C THR A 671 -5.54 -7.62 -15.13
N LEU A 672 -6.24 -6.54 -14.75
CA LEU A 672 -6.62 -6.23 -13.38
C LEU A 672 -8.15 -6.23 -13.18
N ARG A 673 -8.87 -7.02 -14.00
CA ARG A 673 -10.31 -7.19 -13.88
C ARG A 673 -10.61 -8.04 -12.65
N LYS A 674 -11.86 -8.01 -12.19
CA LYS A 674 -12.32 -8.89 -11.11
C LYS A 674 -12.05 -10.38 -11.40
N ILE A 675 -12.20 -10.80 -12.65
CA ILE A 675 -11.90 -12.18 -13.05
C ILE A 675 -10.41 -12.51 -12.97
N ASP A 676 -9.50 -11.54 -13.21
CA ASP A 676 -8.06 -11.76 -13.05
C ASP A 676 -7.67 -11.92 -11.57
N LEU A 677 -8.39 -11.24 -10.67
CA LEU A 677 -8.31 -11.51 -9.23
C LEU A 677 -8.70 -12.96 -8.95
N SER A 678 -9.79 -13.45 -9.54
CA SER A 678 -10.21 -14.85 -9.42
C SER A 678 -9.18 -15.82 -9.97
N VAL A 679 -8.54 -15.53 -11.11
CA VAL A 679 -7.47 -16.37 -11.69
C VAL A 679 -6.28 -16.45 -10.74
N TYR A 680 -5.87 -15.34 -10.13
CA TYR A 680 -4.80 -15.34 -9.14
C TYR A 680 -5.17 -16.11 -7.87
N THR A 681 -6.33 -15.79 -7.28
CA THR A 681 -6.78 -16.42 -6.04
C THR A 681 -7.03 -17.91 -6.25
N TYR A 682 -7.55 -18.34 -7.40
CA TYR A 682 -7.70 -19.77 -7.71
C TYR A 682 -6.35 -20.48 -7.63
N ARG A 683 -5.32 -19.94 -8.29
CA ARG A 683 -3.98 -20.51 -8.19
C ARG A 683 -3.49 -20.56 -6.75
N GLN A 684 -3.63 -19.45 -6.03
CA GLN A 684 -3.19 -19.36 -4.64
C GLN A 684 -3.85 -20.42 -3.76
N MET A 685 -5.16 -20.63 -3.93
CA MET A 685 -5.89 -21.62 -3.16
C MET A 685 -5.49 -23.05 -3.52
N LEU A 686 -5.12 -23.36 -4.77
CA LEU A 686 -4.58 -24.67 -5.14
C LEU A 686 -3.23 -24.96 -4.47
N GLU A 687 -2.33 -23.97 -4.46
CA GLU A 687 -1.05 -24.10 -3.75
C GLU A 687 -1.26 -24.31 -2.25
N LEU A 688 -2.17 -23.53 -1.63
CA LEU A 688 -2.46 -23.65 -0.21
C LEU A 688 -3.16 -24.96 0.13
N ALA A 689 -4.09 -25.43 -0.70
CA ALA A 689 -4.72 -26.73 -0.52
C ALA A 689 -3.70 -27.88 -0.58
N ASN A 690 -2.73 -27.79 -1.50
CA ASN A 690 -1.66 -28.77 -1.61
C ASN A 690 -0.71 -28.77 -0.39
N ILE A 691 -0.48 -27.59 0.21
CA ILE A 691 0.40 -27.44 1.38
C ILE A 691 -0.31 -27.83 2.70
N ILE A 692 -1.52 -27.33 2.90
CA ILE A 692 -2.28 -27.48 4.15
C ILE A 692 -2.97 -28.85 4.20
N GLY A 693 -3.34 -29.40 3.05
CA GLY A 693 -4.08 -30.65 2.92
C GLY A 693 -5.48 -30.60 3.53
N HIS A 694 -6.13 -31.76 3.52
CA HIS A 694 -7.36 -32.03 4.29
C HIS A 694 -7.03 -32.83 5.56
N ASP A 695 -7.96 -32.82 6.51
CA ASP A 695 -7.95 -33.74 7.65
C ASP A 695 -8.35 -35.16 7.23
#